data_AF-A0A259NXN1-F1
#
_entry.id   AF-A0A259NXN1-F1
#
_cell.length_a   1.000
_cell.length_b   1.000
_cell.length_c   1.000
_cell.angle_alpha   90.00
_cell.angle_beta   90.00
_cell.angle_gamma   90.00
#
_symmetry.space_group_name_H-M   'P 1'
#
loop_
_entity.id
_entity.type
_entity.pdbx_description
1 polymer ?
#
loop_
_entity_poly.entity_id
_entity_poly.type
_entity_poly.pdbx_seq_one_letter_code
_entity_poly.pdbx_strand_id
1 'polypeptide(L)'
;MDKLNKTKYAGFKGSRLGLLVLLCSTLPAWAAPLLYEVRYNPLLNGETEIEFVFDEALQQEPRVELLQQPARLSVTFPTAELEQRVADIKVEQAGVSTIRSMLNDGGVNAVINMDTLKVYRTRLNDNVFAVHLADTPQVVRPGSTSEINPSFINQLQAIDFRRGDRGEGRVLVFLKENAAAVDVQERLGKLEIEFHNTAIPDELLYQLDVVDFATVVKGVETFREENSTKLVIDATEQFTFNYQQVDNIFSVSLQRDATNRSILGGGREYKGRPISLNFQDIPIRTVLQIIADYNGFNLVTSDTVTGNITLRLDGTPWDQALDIVLRVKGLDKRMEGNILMVAPTEELASREARELEAKQQVEQLEPLYSDLLQINYAKAADLAGLLSNREATLLSERGSVVVDERTNTILLKDTARNIESVRRLIERLDIPVRQVLIESRIVTVNDNVTDELGIRWGFSDQQSTSGGNRGVSGNAAGANGISNGNFPALDDRWNVNLPVANPAGSIAFHVARLADGTLLDLELSALEQENKGEVIASPRITTSNQKEARIEQGVEIPYVQAASSGATTVEFKKAVLSLTVTPQITPDNKIILDLVITQNTRGETVQTPTGPATAIDTQQIMTQVLADNGETIVLGGIYQQQIVSNVNKVPLLGDIPYVGVLFRNKRELNEKSELLIFVTPRILTEGQ
;
A
#
# COMPACT_ATOMS: atom_id res chain seq x y z
N MET A 1 -43.35 73.94 -3.75
CA MET A 1 -44.31 73.15 -2.98
C MET A 1 -43.63 72.84 -1.65
N ASP A 2 -43.65 73.74 -0.67
CA ASP A 2 -44.72 73.93 0.33
C ASP A 2 -44.81 72.64 1.17
N LYS A 3 -44.45 72.50 2.46
CA LYS A 3 -44.36 73.36 3.67
C LYS A 3 -43.43 72.64 4.68
N LEU A 4 -42.54 73.30 5.43
CA LEU A 4 -42.75 73.88 6.79
C LEU A 4 -43.32 72.83 7.78
N ASN A 5 -42.73 72.53 8.95
CA ASN A 5 -42.05 73.37 9.94
C ASN A 5 -40.94 72.57 10.67
N LYS A 6 -39.71 73.07 10.91
CA LYS A 6 -39.30 74.21 11.77
C LYS A 6 -39.59 73.85 13.24
N THR A 7 -38.61 73.79 14.15
CA THR A 7 -37.96 74.90 14.86
C THR A 7 -37.31 74.27 16.11
N LYS A 8 -36.27 74.71 16.82
CA LYS A 8 -35.45 75.93 17.00
C LYS A 8 -34.56 75.58 18.23
N TYR A 9 -33.49 76.23 18.65
CA TYR A 9 -32.89 77.55 18.46
C TYR A 9 -31.45 77.43 19.01
N ALA A 10 -30.44 77.97 18.32
CA ALA A 10 -29.71 79.21 18.66
C ALA A 10 -29.07 79.23 20.05
N GLY A 11 -27.85 79.71 20.23
CA GLY A 11 -26.97 80.63 19.50
C GLY A 11 -25.93 81.04 20.57
N PHE A 12 -24.82 81.72 20.36
CA PHE A 12 -24.49 82.75 19.40
C PHE A 12 -23.02 83.12 19.68
N LYS A 13 -22.26 83.35 18.61
CA LYS A 13 -21.08 84.22 18.45
C LYS A 13 -19.96 84.22 19.49
N GLY A 14 -18.78 83.93 18.96
CA GLY A 14 -17.51 84.13 19.64
C GLY A 14 -16.96 85.55 19.60
N SER A 15 -15.79 85.68 20.22
CA SER A 15 -14.79 86.68 19.92
C SER A 15 -13.43 86.15 20.37
N ARG A 16 -12.44 86.44 19.54
CA ARG A 16 -11.06 85.95 19.53
C ARG A 16 -10.29 86.40 20.77
N LEU A 17 -9.46 85.54 21.37
CA LEU A 17 -8.14 85.87 21.90
C LEU A 17 -7.38 84.59 22.31
N GLY A 18 -6.09 84.50 21.96
CA GLY A 18 -5.12 83.59 22.58
C GLY A 18 -4.99 82.21 21.97
N LEU A 19 -4.19 82.09 20.90
CA LEU A 19 -3.68 80.81 20.42
C LEU A 19 -2.62 80.31 21.43
N LEU A 20 -3.02 79.41 22.34
CA LEU A 20 -2.11 78.65 23.19
C LEU A 20 -2.32 77.17 22.89
N VAL A 21 -1.30 76.55 22.33
CA VAL A 21 -1.23 75.14 21.94
C VAL A 21 -1.42 74.27 23.18
N LEU A 22 -2.51 73.51 23.21
CA LEU A 22 -2.74 72.39 24.11
C LEU A 22 -3.15 71.19 23.23
N LEU A 23 -2.16 70.34 22.94
CA LEU A 23 -2.38 69.01 22.36
C LEU A 23 -3.25 68.21 23.32
N CYS A 24 -4.51 68.01 22.97
CA CYS A 24 -5.37 66.99 23.57
C CYS A 24 -5.39 65.81 22.60
N SER A 25 -4.55 64.80 22.86
CA SER A 25 -4.57 63.52 22.16
C SER A 25 -5.85 62.77 22.50
N THR A 26 -6.77 62.65 21.54
CA THR A 26 -7.86 61.67 21.59
C THR A 26 -7.25 60.28 21.43
N LEU A 27 -7.10 59.54 22.52
CA LEU A 27 -6.88 58.09 22.44
C LEU A 27 -8.16 57.47 21.85
N PRO A 28 -8.08 56.67 20.78
CA PRO A 28 -9.23 55.89 20.35
C PRO A 28 -9.57 54.89 21.47
N ALA A 29 -10.79 54.97 21.99
CA ALA A 29 -11.32 53.89 22.83
C ALA A 29 -11.55 52.69 21.90
N TRP A 30 -10.77 51.63 22.08
CA TRP A 30 -10.96 50.37 21.36
C TRP A 30 -12.03 49.57 22.11
N ALA A 31 -13.15 49.31 21.46
CA ALA A 31 -14.18 48.44 22.01
C ALA A 31 -13.66 46.99 22.01
N ALA A 32 -14.04 46.22 23.03
CA ALA A 32 -13.72 44.80 23.12
C ALA A 32 -14.66 44.02 22.19
N PRO A 33 -14.17 43.05 21.39
CA PRO A 33 -15.04 42.28 20.50
C PRO A 33 -16.00 41.41 21.31
N LEU A 34 -17.31 41.54 21.08
CA LEU A 34 -18.38 40.81 21.74
C LEU A 34 -18.75 39.55 20.94
N LEU A 35 -18.61 38.38 21.56
CA LEU A 35 -19.15 37.12 21.04
C LEU A 35 -20.67 37.11 21.23
N TYR A 36 -21.41 37.36 20.15
CA TYR A 36 -22.87 37.47 20.20
C TYR A 36 -23.59 36.29 19.54
N GLU A 37 -22.90 35.48 18.74
CA GLU A 37 -23.50 34.33 18.06
C GLU A 37 -22.48 33.19 17.88
N VAL A 38 -22.94 31.95 18.09
CA VAL A 38 -22.19 30.73 17.75
C VAL A 38 -23.08 29.87 16.88
N ARG A 39 -22.62 29.58 15.66
CA ARG A 39 -23.32 28.74 14.68
C ARG A 39 -22.68 27.37 14.65
N TYR A 40 -23.47 26.35 14.39
CA TYR A 40 -22.98 25.01 14.12
C TYR A 40 -23.67 24.46 12.89
N ASN A 41 -22.90 23.80 12.02
CA ASN A 41 -23.39 23.21 10.79
C ASN A 41 -22.85 21.77 10.68
N PRO A 42 -23.66 20.74 10.96
CA PRO A 42 -23.26 19.36 10.74
C PRO A 42 -23.16 19.07 9.24
N LEU A 43 -22.03 18.56 8.80
CA LEU A 43 -21.75 18.20 7.42
C LEU A 43 -21.99 16.68 7.20
N LEU A 44 -22.07 16.26 5.94
CA LEU A 44 -22.14 14.83 5.59
C LEU A 44 -20.88 14.10 6.10
N ASN A 45 -21.02 12.85 6.56
CA ASN A 45 -19.94 11.97 7.03
C ASN A 45 -19.36 12.23 8.46
N GLY A 46 -20.13 12.85 9.37
CA GLY A 46 -19.71 12.98 10.78
C GLY A 46 -18.80 14.19 11.06
N GLU A 47 -18.63 15.06 10.07
CA GLU A 47 -17.95 16.34 10.20
C GLU A 47 -18.87 17.43 10.78
N THR A 48 -18.31 18.40 11.49
CA THR A 48 -19.07 19.55 12.03
C THR A 48 -18.25 20.82 11.90
N GLU A 49 -18.84 21.88 11.36
CA GLU A 49 -18.25 23.23 11.39
C GLU A 49 -18.94 24.08 12.46
N ILE A 50 -18.15 24.74 13.32
CA ILE A 50 -18.60 25.61 14.40
C ILE A 50 -18.04 27.01 14.13
N GLU A 51 -18.89 28.03 14.03
CA GLU A 51 -18.49 29.42 13.79
C GLU A 51 -18.78 30.28 15.03
N PHE A 52 -17.76 30.96 15.55
CA PHE A 52 -17.88 31.99 16.58
C PHE A 52 -17.91 33.36 15.91
N VAL A 53 -19.01 34.09 16.06
CA VAL A 53 -19.26 35.36 15.36
C VAL A 53 -19.20 36.53 16.34
N PHE A 54 -18.31 37.47 16.05
CA PHE A 54 -18.05 38.67 16.82
C PHE A 54 -18.62 39.91 16.12
N ASP A 55 -18.98 40.93 16.89
CA ASP A 55 -19.47 42.21 16.36
C ASP A 55 -18.35 43.06 15.73
N GLU A 56 -17.12 42.90 16.22
CA GLU A 56 -15.91 43.54 15.70
C GLU A 56 -14.83 42.48 15.36
N ALA A 57 -13.81 42.90 14.59
CA ALA A 57 -12.71 42.02 14.21
C ALA A 57 -11.84 41.64 15.43
N LEU A 58 -11.42 40.38 15.50
CA LEU A 58 -10.55 39.91 16.58
C LEU A 58 -9.15 40.52 16.45
N GLN A 59 -8.71 41.22 17.50
CA GLN A 59 -7.40 41.88 17.51
C GLN A 59 -6.23 40.92 17.81
N GLN A 60 -6.52 39.74 18.36
CA GLN A 60 -5.55 38.71 18.70
C GLN A 60 -6.06 37.35 18.24
N GLU A 61 -5.15 36.50 17.77
CA GLU A 61 -5.50 35.13 17.41
C GLU A 61 -5.94 34.34 18.65
N PRO A 62 -7.06 33.60 18.56
CA PRO A 62 -7.54 32.79 19.67
C PRO A 62 -6.64 31.58 19.89
N ARG A 63 -6.44 31.21 21.16
CA ARG A 63 -5.64 30.05 21.55
C ARG A 63 -6.52 28.81 21.58
N VAL A 64 -6.07 27.72 20.98
CA VAL A 64 -6.83 26.46 20.92
C VAL A 64 -6.06 25.36 21.65
N GLU A 65 -6.72 24.68 22.58
CA GLU A 65 -6.16 23.60 23.39
C GLU A 65 -7.06 22.37 23.33
N LEU A 66 -6.50 21.22 22.95
CA LEU A 66 -7.22 19.95 22.89
C LEU A 66 -6.90 19.11 24.14
N LEU A 67 -7.94 18.71 24.88
CA LEU A 67 -7.79 17.87 26.07
C LEU A 67 -8.42 16.50 25.81
N GLN A 68 -7.71 15.44 26.20
CA GLN A 68 -8.07 14.05 25.84
C GLN A 68 -8.96 13.34 26.88
N GLN A 69 -9.01 13.80 28.13
CA GLN A 69 -9.78 13.15 29.21
C GLN A 69 -10.50 14.20 30.09
N PRO A 70 -11.81 14.46 29.88
CA PRO A 70 -12.66 14.03 28.75
C PRO A 70 -12.32 14.75 27.44
N ALA A 71 -12.75 14.21 26.29
CA ALA A 71 -12.50 14.78 24.97
C ALA A 71 -13.16 16.16 24.81
N ARG A 72 -12.36 17.24 24.89
CA ARG A 72 -12.83 18.62 24.78
C ARG A 72 -11.84 19.51 24.06
N LEU A 73 -12.34 20.45 23.26
CA LEU A 73 -11.54 21.47 22.58
C LEU A 73 -11.85 22.83 23.24
N SER A 74 -10.84 23.45 23.85
CA SER A 74 -10.93 24.76 24.49
C SER A 74 -10.42 25.83 23.54
N VAL A 75 -11.22 26.84 23.24
CA VAL A 75 -10.86 27.99 22.41
C VAL A 75 -10.94 29.25 23.27
N THR A 76 -9.80 29.89 23.51
CA THR A 76 -9.70 31.11 24.31
C THR A 76 -9.54 32.33 23.40
N PHE A 77 -10.49 33.25 23.47
CA PHE A 77 -10.53 34.54 22.79
C PHE A 77 -10.06 35.64 23.75
N PRO A 78 -8.82 36.15 23.62
CA PRO A 78 -8.30 37.18 24.50
C PRO A 78 -9.10 38.47 24.33
N THR A 79 -9.34 39.19 25.44
CA THR A 79 -9.99 40.52 25.42
C THR A 79 -11.42 40.57 24.85
N ALA A 80 -12.04 39.43 24.56
CA ALA A 80 -13.42 39.36 24.08
C ALA A 80 -14.44 39.41 25.22
N GLU A 81 -15.61 39.97 24.95
CA GLU A 81 -16.79 39.93 25.83
C GLU A 81 -17.77 38.83 25.40
N LEU A 82 -18.65 38.39 26.30
CA LEU A 82 -19.60 37.31 26.05
C LEU A 82 -21.05 37.76 26.23
N GLU A 83 -21.87 37.58 25.20
CA GLU A 83 -23.32 37.73 25.32
C GLU A 83 -23.92 36.49 26.01
N GLN A 84 -24.71 36.71 27.07
CA GLN A 84 -25.14 35.62 27.96
C GLN A 84 -26.04 34.56 27.28
N ARG A 85 -26.63 34.88 26.13
CA ARG A 85 -27.41 33.94 25.31
C ARG A 85 -26.57 32.85 24.64
N VAL A 86 -25.26 33.06 24.53
CA VAL A 86 -24.30 32.19 23.82
C VAL A 86 -23.40 31.42 24.79
N ALA A 87 -23.74 31.46 26.08
CA ALA A 87 -22.95 30.85 27.15
C ALA A 87 -23.04 29.31 27.17
N ASP A 88 -24.17 28.72 26.78
CA ASP A 88 -24.34 27.26 26.72
C ASP A 88 -25.23 26.87 25.54
N ILE A 89 -24.66 26.16 24.56
CA ILE A 89 -25.33 25.70 23.34
C ILE A 89 -25.29 24.18 23.30
N LYS A 90 -26.48 23.59 23.21
CA LYS A 90 -26.66 22.14 23.09
C LYS A 90 -26.69 21.75 21.61
N VAL A 91 -25.72 20.93 21.17
CA VAL A 91 -25.56 20.53 19.76
C VAL A 91 -26.08 19.12 19.51
N GLU A 92 -25.63 18.13 20.29
CA GLU A 92 -25.99 16.69 20.19
C GLU A 92 -25.99 16.12 18.76
N GLN A 93 -25.08 16.57 17.90
CA GLN A 93 -24.98 16.14 16.50
C GLN A 93 -23.51 15.95 16.10
N ALA A 94 -23.27 14.97 15.22
CA ALA A 94 -21.96 14.67 14.64
C ALA A 94 -20.81 14.60 15.67
N GLY A 95 -21.06 14.00 16.84
CA GLY A 95 -20.07 13.73 17.89
C GLY A 95 -19.71 14.93 18.78
N VAL A 96 -20.42 16.06 18.65
CA VAL A 96 -20.32 17.24 19.55
C VAL A 96 -21.53 17.27 20.48
N SER A 97 -21.30 17.26 21.80
CA SER A 97 -22.37 17.24 22.80
C SER A 97 -22.85 18.65 23.17
N THR A 98 -21.94 19.50 23.65
CA THR A 98 -22.24 20.86 24.14
C THR A 98 -21.10 21.83 23.85
N ILE A 99 -21.42 23.09 23.60
CA ILE A 99 -20.47 24.21 23.50
C ILE A 99 -20.76 25.15 24.66
N ARG A 100 -19.78 25.35 25.55
CA ARG A 100 -19.93 26.24 26.70
C ARG A 100 -18.92 27.36 26.65
N SER A 101 -19.40 28.60 26.56
CA SER A 101 -18.60 29.81 26.57
C SER A 101 -18.65 30.46 27.95
N MET A 102 -17.50 30.73 28.55
CA MET A 102 -17.38 31.41 29.84
C MET A 102 -16.49 32.64 29.72
N LEU A 103 -16.87 33.74 30.38
CA LEU A 103 -16.03 34.92 30.50
C LEU A 103 -15.08 34.75 31.71
N ASN A 104 -13.77 34.85 31.46
CA ASN A 104 -12.72 34.83 32.47
C ASN A 104 -11.98 36.18 32.49
N ASP A 105 -11.13 36.42 33.50
CA ASP A 105 -10.33 37.66 33.66
C ASP A 105 -9.45 38.03 32.43
N GLY A 106 -9.28 37.13 31.46
CA GLY A 106 -8.50 37.33 30.23
C GLY A 106 -9.29 37.31 28.92
N GLY A 107 -10.62 37.17 28.95
CA GLY A 107 -11.48 37.06 27.76
C GLY A 107 -12.42 35.85 27.80
N VAL A 108 -12.96 35.46 26.63
CA VAL A 108 -13.92 34.34 26.55
C VAL A 108 -13.21 33.01 26.33
N ASN A 109 -13.52 32.00 27.14
CA ASN A 109 -13.11 30.62 26.89
C ASN A 109 -14.32 29.77 26.48
N ALA A 110 -14.32 29.29 25.25
CA ALA A 110 -15.34 28.39 24.70
C ALA A 110 -14.84 26.94 24.71
N VAL A 111 -15.55 26.07 25.41
CA VAL A 111 -15.24 24.64 25.53
C VAL A 111 -16.25 23.83 24.74
N ILE A 112 -15.77 23.13 23.71
CA ILE A 112 -16.54 22.22 22.88
C ILE A 112 -16.33 20.80 23.43
N ASN A 113 -17.38 20.22 24.00
CA ASN A 113 -17.35 18.84 24.51
C ASN A 113 -17.71 17.87 23.39
N MET A 114 -16.90 16.83 23.22
CA MET A 114 -17.05 15.82 22.16
C MET A 114 -17.19 14.42 22.75
N ASP A 115 -17.86 13.53 22.04
CA ASP A 115 -18.03 12.12 22.46
C ASP A 115 -16.72 11.32 22.26
N THR A 116 -15.97 11.66 21.20
CA THR A 116 -14.66 11.10 20.86
C THR A 116 -13.72 12.20 20.38
N LEU A 117 -12.41 11.96 20.38
CA LEU A 117 -11.42 12.92 19.89
C LEU A 117 -11.57 13.07 18.36
N LYS A 118 -11.85 14.29 17.88
CA LYS A 118 -11.92 14.64 16.45
C LYS A 118 -10.70 15.46 16.02
N VAL A 119 -10.27 15.30 14.77
CA VAL A 119 -9.29 16.18 14.13
C VAL A 119 -9.94 17.54 13.92
N TYR A 120 -9.26 18.63 14.28
CA TYR A 120 -9.80 19.98 14.13
C TYR A 120 -8.96 20.83 13.17
N ARG A 121 -9.60 21.75 12.47
CA ARG A 121 -8.97 22.84 11.70
C ARG A 121 -9.66 24.15 12.06
N THR A 122 -8.89 25.21 12.21
CA THR A 122 -9.44 26.54 12.50
C THR A 122 -9.19 27.50 11.35
N ARG A 123 -10.12 28.44 11.16
CA ARG A 123 -10.01 29.52 10.18
C ARG A 123 -10.49 30.80 10.84
N LEU A 124 -9.68 31.85 10.77
CA LEU A 124 -10.05 33.19 11.23
C LEU A 124 -10.32 34.09 10.01
N ASN A 125 -11.56 34.53 9.85
CA ASN A 125 -11.98 35.48 8.82
C ASN A 125 -12.52 36.74 9.51
N ASP A 126 -11.65 37.72 9.77
CA ASP A 126 -11.95 39.02 10.40
C ASP A 126 -12.71 38.93 11.74
N ASN A 127 -14.03 38.85 11.71
CA ASN A 127 -14.92 38.78 12.86
C ASN A 127 -15.58 37.39 13.06
N VAL A 128 -15.20 36.39 12.25
CA VAL A 128 -15.69 35.02 12.37
C VAL A 128 -14.52 34.06 12.58
N PHE A 129 -14.58 33.28 13.64
CA PHE A 129 -13.64 32.19 13.90
C PHE A 129 -14.35 30.83 13.71
N ALA A 130 -13.96 30.10 12.67
CA ALA A 130 -14.54 28.79 12.34
C ALA A 130 -13.63 27.65 12.83
N VAL A 131 -14.25 26.59 13.37
CA VAL A 131 -13.63 25.34 13.81
C VAL A 131 -14.31 24.19 13.07
N HIS A 132 -13.59 23.55 12.16
CA HIS A 132 -14.03 22.35 11.45
C HIS A 132 -13.51 21.10 12.18
N LEU A 133 -14.40 20.19 12.54
CA LEU A 133 -14.13 18.94 13.25
C LEU A 133 -14.43 17.75 12.35
N ALA A 134 -13.50 16.82 12.21
CA ALA A 134 -13.60 15.64 11.35
C ALA A 134 -13.05 14.36 12.02
N ASP A 135 -13.60 13.20 11.65
CA ASP A 135 -13.18 11.89 12.17
C ASP A 135 -11.93 11.34 11.45
N THR A 136 -11.54 11.91 10.31
CA THR A 136 -10.43 11.42 9.49
C THR A 136 -9.75 12.58 8.75
N PRO A 137 -8.41 12.65 8.68
CA PRO A 137 -7.74 13.67 7.88
C PRO A 137 -7.99 13.45 6.39
N GLN A 138 -8.84 14.28 5.77
CA GLN A 138 -9.07 14.26 4.33
C GLN A 138 -7.89 14.91 3.58
N VAL A 139 -7.39 14.17 2.58
CA VAL A 139 -6.34 14.57 1.63
C VAL A 139 -6.95 15.52 0.60
N VAL A 140 -6.43 16.76 0.53
CA VAL A 140 -6.79 17.71 -0.53
C VAL A 140 -5.88 17.46 -1.73
N ARG A 141 -6.46 17.21 -2.91
CA ARG A 141 -5.72 17.11 -4.18
C ARG A 141 -5.16 18.49 -4.59
N PRO A 142 -3.88 18.58 -4.99
CA PRO A 142 -3.23 19.87 -5.23
C PRO A 142 -3.55 20.43 -6.61
N GLY A 143 -3.97 21.69 -6.63
CA GLY A 143 -3.97 22.55 -7.80
C GLY A 143 -3.38 23.90 -7.41
N SER A 144 -2.37 24.33 -8.17
CA SER A 144 -1.62 25.59 -8.08
C SER A 144 -0.60 25.72 -6.94
N THR A 145 0.63 25.93 -7.37
CA THR A 145 1.85 26.24 -6.63
C THR A 145 1.72 27.43 -5.68
N SER A 146 1.83 27.15 -4.39
CA SER A 146 2.49 27.96 -3.36
C SER A 146 2.78 27.02 -2.19
N GLU A 147 4.00 27.03 -1.67
CA GLU A 147 4.48 26.19 -0.58
C GLU A 147 3.49 26.19 0.59
N ILE A 148 2.79 25.07 0.81
CA ILE A 148 2.09 24.80 2.06
C ILE A 148 3.05 23.95 2.88
N ASN A 149 3.90 24.61 3.66
CA ASN A 149 4.60 23.94 4.75
C ASN A 149 3.53 23.39 5.72
N PRO A 150 3.53 22.10 6.09
CA PRO A 150 2.82 21.69 7.29
C PRO A 150 3.36 22.57 8.41
N SER A 151 2.48 23.26 9.14
CA SER A 151 2.88 24.24 10.15
C SER A 151 3.51 23.50 11.32
N PHE A 152 4.79 23.16 11.19
CA PHE A 152 5.62 22.64 12.25
C PHE A 152 5.67 23.70 13.36
N ILE A 153 5.36 23.30 14.58
CA ILE A 153 5.33 24.17 15.77
C ILE A 153 6.76 24.51 16.21
N ASN A 154 7.73 23.68 15.86
CA ASN A 154 9.14 23.86 16.17
C ASN A 154 10.02 23.51 14.95
N GLN A 155 11.30 23.87 14.99
CA GLN A 155 12.25 23.61 13.91
C GLN A 155 13.65 23.30 14.49
N LEU A 156 14.34 22.30 13.94
CA LEU A 156 15.75 22.04 14.25
C LEU A 156 16.63 23.16 13.66
N GLN A 157 17.47 23.76 14.51
CA GLN A 157 18.45 24.77 14.12
C GLN A 157 19.82 24.18 13.84
N ALA A 158 20.26 23.20 14.64
CA ALA A 158 21.55 22.55 14.49
C ALA A 158 21.58 21.20 15.22
N ILE A 159 22.45 20.31 14.76
CA ILE A 159 22.80 19.07 15.44
C ILE A 159 24.32 19.06 15.64
N ASP A 160 24.77 18.98 16.89
CA ASP A 160 26.18 18.92 17.26
C ASP A 160 26.47 17.57 17.95
N PHE A 161 27.68 17.06 17.76
CA PHE A 161 28.17 15.83 18.40
C PHE A 161 29.41 16.13 19.21
N ARG A 162 29.41 15.73 20.49
CA ARG A 162 30.55 15.90 21.39
C ARG A 162 30.88 14.63 22.12
N ARG A 163 32.17 14.40 22.31
CA ARG A 163 32.66 13.40 23.26
C ARG A 163 32.64 13.98 24.68
N GLY A 164 32.00 13.28 25.61
CA GLY A 164 32.05 13.61 27.04
C GLY A 164 33.28 13.04 27.76
N ASP A 165 33.51 13.49 28.99
CA ASP A 165 34.72 13.18 29.77
C ASP A 165 34.89 11.70 30.11
N ARG A 166 33.80 10.91 30.12
CA ARG A 166 33.82 9.46 30.39
C ARG A 166 33.74 8.62 29.11
N GLY A 167 33.93 9.24 27.94
CA GLY A 167 33.85 8.56 26.64
C GLY A 167 32.43 8.32 26.14
N GLU A 168 31.43 8.96 26.76
CA GLU A 168 30.07 9.01 26.24
C GLU A 168 30.00 9.86 24.96
N GLY A 169 29.18 9.43 24.00
CA GLY A 169 28.82 10.23 22.83
C GLY A 169 27.59 11.06 23.17
N ARG A 170 27.72 12.39 23.13
CA ARG A 170 26.63 13.33 23.40
C ARG A 170 26.17 13.98 22.10
N VAL A 171 24.92 13.73 21.73
CA VAL A 171 24.25 14.44 20.63
C VAL A 171 23.46 15.60 21.23
N LEU A 172 23.67 16.79 20.67
CA LEU A 172 23.02 18.03 21.05
C LEU A 172 22.16 18.48 19.87
N VAL A 173 20.85 18.54 20.07
CA VAL A 173 19.89 19.03 19.08
C VAL A 173 19.39 20.40 19.54
N PHE A 174 19.68 21.42 18.75
CA PHE A 174 19.25 22.78 19.00
C PHE A 174 17.90 23.01 18.32
N LEU A 175 16.91 23.38 19.09
CA LEU A 175 15.54 23.65 18.67
C LEU A 175 15.32 25.16 18.58
N LYS A 176 14.39 25.58 17.72
CA LYS A 176 14.00 26.99 17.58
C LYS A 176 13.16 27.46 18.77
N GLU A 177 12.25 26.61 19.23
CA GLU A 177 11.39 26.85 20.37
C GLU A 177 11.72 25.87 21.52
N ASN A 178 11.45 26.27 22.76
CA ASN A 178 11.68 25.45 23.96
C ASN A 178 10.65 24.31 24.09
N ALA A 179 9.52 24.37 23.38
CA ALA A 179 8.49 23.33 23.41
C ALA A 179 8.71 22.30 22.30
N ALA A 180 9.09 21.06 22.66
CA ALA A 180 9.14 19.92 21.74
C ALA A 180 8.61 18.66 22.41
N ALA A 181 7.76 17.92 21.69
CA ALA A 181 7.35 16.58 22.08
C ALA A 181 8.33 15.58 21.44
N VAL A 182 9.12 14.91 22.28
CA VAL A 182 10.19 14.01 21.83
C VAL A 182 9.90 12.60 22.35
N ASP A 183 9.79 11.63 21.43
CA ASP A 183 9.77 10.21 21.75
C ASP A 183 11.16 9.61 21.54
N VAL A 184 11.62 8.76 22.46
CA VAL A 184 12.95 8.15 22.42
C VAL A 184 12.79 6.65 22.64
N GLN A 185 13.08 5.86 21.60
CA GLN A 185 12.92 4.42 21.61
C GLN A 185 14.20 3.71 21.16
N GLU A 186 14.54 2.62 21.82
CA GLU A 186 15.60 1.71 21.36
C GLU A 186 14.99 0.62 20.48
N ARG A 187 15.44 0.50 19.23
CA ARG A 187 15.01 -0.54 18.29
C ARG A 187 16.23 -1.16 17.61
N LEU A 188 16.36 -2.49 17.69
CA LEU A 188 17.41 -3.26 17.00
C LEU A 188 18.85 -2.78 17.29
N GLY A 189 19.14 -2.29 18.51
CA GLY A 189 20.45 -1.77 18.88
C GLY A 189 20.78 -0.38 18.31
N LYS A 190 19.76 0.34 17.83
CA LYS A 190 19.81 1.75 17.43
C LYS A 190 18.92 2.56 18.36
N LEU A 191 19.27 3.83 18.58
CA LEU A 191 18.42 4.77 19.32
C LEU A 191 17.67 5.65 18.32
N GLU A 192 16.35 5.51 18.26
CA GLU A 192 15.45 6.32 17.45
C GLU A 192 14.86 7.44 18.31
N ILE A 193 15.01 8.69 17.86
CA ILE A 193 14.51 9.89 18.53
C ILE A 193 13.57 10.59 17.56
N GLU A 194 12.30 10.69 17.90
CA GLU A 194 11.28 11.32 17.07
C GLU A 194 10.82 12.65 17.68
N PHE A 195 11.00 13.74 16.95
CA PHE A 195 10.52 15.08 17.31
C PHE A 195 9.20 15.35 16.58
N HIS A 196 8.08 15.25 17.28
CA HIS A 196 6.76 15.49 16.69
C HIS A 196 6.53 16.98 16.41
N ASN A 197 5.80 17.27 15.32
CA ASN A 197 5.49 18.62 14.86
C ASN A 197 6.72 19.54 14.74
N THR A 198 7.89 18.96 14.47
CA THR A 198 9.17 19.68 14.40
C THR A 198 9.77 19.53 13.01
N ALA A 199 10.04 20.66 12.36
CA ALA A 199 10.64 20.71 11.02
C ALA A 199 12.14 20.45 11.06
N ILE A 200 12.65 19.75 10.05
CA ILE A 200 14.09 19.69 9.75
C ILE A 200 14.38 20.42 8.43
N PRO A 201 15.27 21.44 8.42
CA PRO A 201 15.80 22.04 7.20
C PRO A 201 16.51 21.01 6.30
N ASP A 202 16.47 21.19 4.98
CA ASP A 202 17.16 20.30 4.04
C ASP A 202 18.68 20.22 4.29
N GLU A 203 19.28 21.28 4.82
CA GLU A 203 20.70 21.33 5.19
C GLU A 203 21.06 20.43 6.39
N LEU A 204 20.07 20.02 7.18
CA LEU A 204 20.25 19.13 8.33
C LEU A 204 19.90 17.68 8.00
N LEU A 205 19.51 17.35 6.76
CA LEU A 205 19.27 15.98 6.29
C LEU A 205 20.58 15.32 5.83
N TYR A 206 21.35 14.84 6.80
CA TYR A 206 22.62 14.16 6.55
C TYR A 206 22.89 13.02 7.53
N GLN A 207 23.88 12.20 7.18
CA GLN A 207 24.48 11.21 8.05
C GLN A 207 25.84 11.74 8.56
N LEU A 208 25.99 11.86 9.87
CA LEU A 208 27.21 12.25 10.53
C LEU A 208 27.99 10.99 10.93
N ASP A 209 29.19 10.81 10.37
CA ASP A 209 30.14 9.79 10.84
C ASP A 209 30.94 10.33 12.02
N VAL A 210 30.87 9.64 13.17
CA VAL A 210 31.52 10.07 14.41
C VAL A 210 32.46 9.01 14.99
N VAL A 211 32.88 8.05 14.16
CA VAL A 211 33.80 6.96 14.57
C VAL A 211 35.13 7.49 15.12
N ASP A 212 35.65 8.58 14.56
CA ASP A 212 36.93 9.18 14.96
C ASP A 212 36.93 9.74 16.40
N PHE A 213 35.75 9.97 16.98
CA PHE A 213 35.62 10.49 18.34
C PHE A 213 35.80 9.43 19.43
N ALA A 214 36.04 8.16 19.06
CA ALA A 214 36.27 7.06 20.00
C ALA A 214 35.17 6.94 21.08
N THR A 215 33.91 7.07 20.65
CA THR A 215 32.71 6.89 21.48
C THR A 215 31.96 5.62 21.07
N VAL A 216 30.83 5.32 21.73
CA VAL A 216 29.98 4.17 21.37
C VAL A 216 29.12 4.44 20.13
N VAL A 217 28.93 5.71 19.79
CA VAL A 217 28.17 6.12 18.61
C VAL A 217 29.04 5.96 17.37
N LYS A 218 28.52 5.28 16.36
CA LYS A 218 29.11 5.11 15.03
C LYS A 218 28.68 6.24 14.10
N GLY A 219 27.40 6.56 14.10
CA GLY A 219 26.86 7.63 13.26
C GLY A 219 25.51 8.15 13.75
N VAL A 220 25.16 9.34 13.30
CA VAL A 220 23.87 9.98 13.54
C VAL A 220 23.24 10.30 12.19
N GLU A 221 22.04 9.77 11.93
CA GLU A 221 21.31 9.97 10.68
C GLU A 221 19.98 10.69 10.96
N THR A 222 19.53 11.49 10.01
CA THR A 222 18.34 12.35 10.16
C THR A 222 17.38 12.13 9.01
N PHE A 223 16.10 12.04 9.33
CA PHE A 223 15.02 11.78 8.40
C PHE A 223 13.90 12.79 8.61
N ARG A 224 13.31 13.22 7.48
CA ARG A 224 12.08 14.01 7.46
C ARG A 224 10.90 13.06 7.25
N GLU A 225 9.98 13.02 8.20
CA GLU A 225 8.70 12.33 8.10
C GLU A 225 7.56 13.36 7.93
N GLU A 226 6.34 12.91 7.59
CA GLU A 226 5.25 13.82 7.17
C GLU A 226 4.91 14.92 8.18
N ASN A 227 5.06 14.64 9.49
CA ASN A 227 4.78 15.60 10.56
C ASN A 227 5.74 15.47 11.76
N SER A 228 6.90 14.86 11.57
CA SER A 228 7.93 14.71 12.59
C SER A 228 9.33 14.66 11.97
N THR A 229 10.34 14.91 12.78
CA THR A 229 11.74 14.70 12.42
C THR A 229 12.25 13.49 13.20
N LYS A 230 12.77 12.50 12.49
CA LYS A 230 13.35 11.29 13.11
C LYS A 230 14.87 11.35 13.03
N LEU A 231 15.53 11.14 14.17
CA LEU A 231 16.97 11.06 14.31
C LEU A 231 17.34 9.65 14.78
N VAL A 232 18.21 8.97 14.03
CA VAL A 232 18.64 7.60 14.31
C VAL A 232 20.12 7.61 14.67
N ILE A 233 20.44 7.13 15.87
CA ILE A 233 21.81 7.01 16.35
C ILE A 233 22.22 5.55 16.29
N ASP A 234 23.23 5.27 15.47
CA ASP A 234 23.83 3.95 15.33
C ASP A 234 24.91 3.76 16.39
N ALA A 235 24.80 2.70 17.19
CA ALA A 235 25.78 2.32 18.19
C ALA A 235 26.63 1.11 17.73
N THR A 236 27.89 1.06 18.16
CA THR A 236 28.81 -0.05 17.85
C THR A 236 28.64 -1.23 18.81
N GLU A 237 28.20 -0.97 20.04
CA GLU A 237 28.06 -1.94 21.13
C GLU A 237 26.81 -1.61 21.97
N GLN A 238 26.44 -2.50 22.90
CA GLN A 238 25.37 -2.23 23.87
C GLN A 238 25.67 -0.95 24.66
N PHE A 239 24.66 -0.10 24.79
CA PHE A 239 24.77 1.22 25.36
C PHE A 239 23.65 1.44 26.39
N THR A 240 23.93 2.31 27.35
CA THR A 240 22.87 2.95 28.12
C THR A 240 22.79 4.39 27.67
N PHE A 241 21.59 4.94 27.64
CA PHE A 241 21.37 6.32 27.22
C PHE A 241 20.62 7.09 28.31
N ASN A 242 20.94 8.37 28.41
CA ASN A 242 20.13 9.34 29.13
C ASN A 242 19.83 10.50 28.20
N TYR A 243 18.66 11.11 28.37
CA TYR A 243 18.30 12.31 27.63
C TYR A 243 17.66 13.33 28.57
N GLN A 244 17.84 14.59 28.22
CA GLN A 244 17.25 15.72 28.92
C GLN A 244 17.10 16.87 27.94
N GLN A 245 16.03 17.63 28.10
CA GLN A 245 15.82 18.89 27.41
C GLN A 245 16.00 20.02 28.42
N VAL A 246 16.93 20.92 28.13
CA VAL A 246 17.17 22.12 28.93
C VAL A 246 17.05 23.29 27.97
N ASP A 247 16.06 24.13 28.20
CA ASP A 247 15.66 25.19 27.27
C ASP A 247 15.45 24.65 25.85
N ASN A 248 16.00 25.32 24.85
CA ASN A 248 15.90 24.92 23.45
C ASN A 248 16.94 23.86 23.03
N ILE A 249 17.61 23.19 23.98
CA ILE A 249 18.63 22.18 23.68
C ILE A 249 18.16 20.83 24.19
N PHE A 250 17.92 19.91 23.27
CA PHE A 250 17.72 18.50 23.58
C PHE A 250 19.08 17.79 23.55
N SER A 251 19.47 17.19 24.67
CA SER A 251 20.75 16.48 24.79
C SER A 251 20.51 15.02 25.11
N VAL A 252 21.16 14.14 24.35
CA VAL A 252 21.18 12.69 24.60
C VAL A 252 22.62 12.24 24.75
N SER A 253 22.94 11.57 25.85
CA SER A 253 24.28 10.99 26.05
C SER A 253 24.19 9.48 26.04
N LEU A 254 24.94 8.86 25.12
CA LEU A 254 25.09 7.42 24.98
C LEU A 254 26.43 7.03 25.57
N GLN A 255 26.40 6.20 26.61
CA GLN A 255 27.60 5.66 27.24
C GLN A 255 27.65 4.15 27.01
N ARG A 256 28.87 3.61 26.98
CA ARG A 256 29.06 2.16 26.92
C ARG A 256 28.34 1.55 28.10
N ASP A 257 27.56 0.51 27.84
CA ASP A 257 26.96 -0.26 28.91
C ASP A 257 28.08 -0.99 29.68
N ALA A 258 28.66 -0.31 30.66
CA ALA A 258 29.74 -0.82 31.49
C ALA A 258 29.25 -1.96 32.41
N THR A 259 27.93 -2.14 32.50
CA THR A 259 27.29 -3.25 33.21
C THR A 259 27.60 -4.60 32.56
N ASN A 260 28.00 -4.61 31.27
CA ASN A 260 28.45 -5.81 30.56
C ASN A 260 29.98 -5.98 30.44
N ARG A 261 30.77 -5.25 31.25
CA ARG A 261 32.18 -5.63 31.53
C ARG A 261 32.34 -6.53 32.76
N SER A 262 31.25 -7.14 33.23
CA SER A 262 31.30 -8.33 34.09
C SER A 262 30.78 -9.58 33.36
N ILE A 263 31.17 -9.79 32.09
CA ILE A 263 31.06 -11.09 31.41
C ILE A 263 32.15 -12.07 31.91
N LEU A 264 32.45 -11.98 33.21
CA LEU A 264 33.18 -12.99 33.99
C LEU A 264 32.47 -13.33 35.31
N GLY A 265 31.20 -12.94 35.49
CA GLY A 265 30.38 -13.45 36.58
C GLY A 265 28.94 -12.97 36.52
N GLY A 266 28.00 -13.89 36.31
CA GLY A 266 26.57 -13.61 36.35
C GLY A 266 26.16 -12.94 37.67
N GLY A 267 25.70 -11.70 37.59
CA GLY A 267 25.26 -10.89 38.72
C GLY A 267 23.89 -10.28 38.45
N ARG A 268 22.92 -10.57 39.31
CA ARG A 268 21.56 -10.01 39.31
C ARG A 268 21.61 -8.50 39.56
N GLU A 269 20.70 -7.73 38.97
CA GLU A 269 20.55 -6.28 39.22
C GLU A 269 19.90 -6.06 40.60
N TYR A 270 20.55 -5.31 41.50
CA TYR A 270 20.09 -5.09 42.88
C TYR A 270 19.56 -3.66 43.06
N LYS A 271 18.30 -3.52 43.52
CA LYS A 271 17.53 -2.26 43.62
C LYS A 271 17.15 -1.90 45.06
N GLY A 272 17.62 -2.66 46.04
CA GLY A 272 17.28 -2.47 47.44
C GLY A 272 17.80 -1.16 48.05
N ARG A 273 17.07 -0.61 49.02
CA ARG A 273 17.56 0.49 49.86
C ARG A 273 18.91 0.11 50.50
N PRO A 274 19.90 1.02 50.51
CA PRO A 274 21.22 0.71 51.07
C PRO A 274 21.14 0.51 52.58
N ILE A 275 21.85 -0.51 53.06
CA ILE A 275 22.00 -0.82 54.48
C ILE A 275 23.48 -0.93 54.82
N SER A 276 23.85 -0.41 55.99
CA SER A 276 25.19 -0.57 56.57
C SER A 276 25.06 -1.36 57.86
N LEU A 277 25.66 -2.56 57.90
CA LEU A 277 25.56 -3.50 59.02
C LEU A 277 26.94 -4.09 59.28
N ASN A 278 27.31 -4.24 60.56
CA ASN A 278 28.57 -4.88 60.95
C ASN A 278 28.27 -6.00 61.93
N PHE A 279 28.50 -7.24 61.51
CA PHE A 279 28.27 -8.44 62.28
C PHE A 279 29.56 -9.22 62.44
N GLN A 280 29.88 -9.60 63.67
CA GLN A 280 31.02 -10.44 64.01
C GLN A 280 30.52 -11.69 64.73
N ASP A 281 30.74 -12.85 64.11
CA ASP A 281 30.34 -14.17 64.63
C ASP A 281 28.86 -14.28 65.06
N ILE A 282 27.94 -13.83 64.20
CA ILE A 282 26.50 -13.86 64.49
C ILE A 282 25.84 -15.05 63.78
N PRO A 283 24.88 -15.75 64.41
CA PRO A 283 24.08 -16.78 63.74
C PRO A 283 23.39 -16.24 62.48
N ILE A 284 23.48 -17.00 61.39
CA ILE A 284 22.91 -16.60 60.08
C ILE A 284 21.41 -16.27 60.15
N ARG A 285 20.66 -16.97 61.01
CA ARG A 285 19.22 -16.73 61.22
C ARG A 285 18.95 -15.31 61.74
N THR A 286 19.77 -14.83 62.66
CA THR A 286 19.66 -13.48 63.22
C THR A 286 19.98 -12.42 62.17
N VAL A 287 20.97 -12.67 61.32
CA VAL A 287 21.30 -11.78 60.19
C VAL A 287 20.15 -11.71 59.18
N LEU A 288 19.57 -12.84 58.79
CA LEU A 288 18.42 -12.90 57.89
C LEU A 288 17.19 -12.21 58.50
N GLN A 289 16.97 -12.37 59.81
CA GLN A 289 15.87 -11.71 60.52
C GLN A 289 16.02 -10.19 60.52
N ILE A 290 17.21 -9.65 60.79
CA ILE A 290 17.45 -8.21 60.76
C ILE A 290 17.21 -7.62 59.36
N ILE A 291 17.63 -8.34 58.30
CA ILE A 291 17.39 -7.92 56.91
C ILE A 291 15.90 -7.96 56.56
N ALA A 292 15.16 -8.95 57.06
CA ALA A 292 13.72 -9.09 56.85
C ALA A 292 12.93 -8.02 57.61
N ASP A 293 13.24 -7.80 58.90
CA ASP A 293 12.60 -6.79 59.76
C ASP A 293 12.81 -5.37 59.22
N TYR A 294 13.99 -5.07 58.69
CA TYR A 294 14.28 -3.77 58.08
C TYR A 294 13.42 -3.48 56.83
N ASN A 295 13.05 -4.51 56.07
CA ASN A 295 12.26 -4.38 54.85
C ASN A 295 10.77 -4.73 55.00
N GLY A 296 10.36 -5.21 56.18
CA GLY A 296 8.98 -5.60 56.48
C GLY A 296 8.54 -6.96 55.93
N PHE A 297 9.50 -7.85 55.62
CA PHE A 297 9.18 -9.21 55.16
C PHE A 297 9.00 -10.16 56.34
N ASN A 298 8.05 -11.10 56.22
CA ASN A 298 7.95 -12.21 57.16
C ASN A 298 8.98 -13.29 56.77
N LEU A 299 9.93 -13.59 57.65
CA LEU A 299 10.97 -14.60 57.38
C LEU A 299 10.57 -15.98 57.88
N VAL A 300 10.67 -16.98 57.00
CA VAL A 300 10.53 -18.41 57.34
C VAL A 300 11.83 -19.13 57.01
N THR A 301 12.56 -19.59 58.03
CA THR A 301 13.81 -20.36 57.88
C THR A 301 13.59 -21.82 58.22
N SER A 302 14.11 -22.75 57.42
CA SER A 302 14.13 -24.17 57.80
C SER A 302 15.06 -24.44 59.00
N ASP A 303 14.81 -25.52 59.74
CA ASP A 303 15.64 -25.92 60.89
C ASP A 303 17.07 -26.31 60.48
N THR A 304 17.26 -26.60 59.20
CA THR A 304 18.54 -26.95 58.58
C THR A 304 19.46 -25.73 58.33
N VAL A 305 18.95 -24.51 58.48
CA VAL A 305 19.76 -23.28 58.35
C VAL A 305 20.60 -23.05 59.60
N THR A 306 21.86 -23.50 59.59
CA THR A 306 22.81 -23.42 60.71
C THR A 306 24.14 -22.76 60.30
N GLY A 307 24.83 -22.16 61.26
CA GLY A 307 26.17 -21.58 61.09
C GLY A 307 26.24 -20.08 61.38
N ASN A 308 27.46 -19.62 61.68
CA ASN A 308 27.75 -18.21 61.98
C ASN A 308 28.35 -17.52 60.76
N ILE A 309 28.12 -16.23 60.63
CA ILE A 309 28.70 -15.39 59.59
C ILE A 309 29.29 -14.12 60.20
N THR A 310 30.46 -13.72 59.71
CA THR A 310 31.07 -12.43 59.99
C THR A 310 30.99 -11.62 58.70
N LEU A 311 30.30 -10.48 58.74
CA LEU A 311 30.00 -9.68 57.57
C LEU A 311 29.97 -8.20 57.94
N ARG A 312 30.70 -7.39 57.16
CA ARG A 312 30.64 -5.92 57.22
C ARG A 312 30.13 -5.42 55.89
N LEU A 313 28.99 -4.74 55.92
CA LEU A 313 28.32 -4.11 54.79
C LEU A 313 28.33 -2.61 55.01
N ASP A 314 28.69 -1.86 53.96
CA ASP A 314 28.68 -0.40 53.97
C ASP A 314 28.00 0.10 52.71
N GLY A 315 26.87 0.82 52.86
CA GLY A 315 26.11 1.40 51.76
C GLY A 315 25.62 0.38 50.73
N THR A 316 25.45 -0.89 51.12
CA THR A 316 25.13 -1.99 50.20
C THR A 316 23.60 -2.17 50.10
N PRO A 317 23.00 -2.22 48.89
CA PRO A 317 21.59 -2.58 48.72
C PRO A 317 21.21 -3.85 49.50
N TRP A 318 20.08 -3.84 50.21
CA TRP A 318 19.69 -4.96 51.10
C TRP A 318 19.50 -6.30 50.36
N ASP A 319 19.09 -6.26 49.10
CA ASP A 319 18.89 -7.41 48.23
C ASP A 319 20.21 -8.00 47.75
N GLN A 320 21.21 -7.15 47.51
CA GLN A 320 22.61 -7.55 47.30
C GLN A 320 23.19 -8.17 48.57
N ALA A 321 22.98 -7.53 49.72
CA ALA A 321 23.39 -8.05 51.02
C ALA A 321 22.78 -9.42 51.30
N LEU A 322 21.47 -9.58 51.07
CA LEU A 322 20.77 -10.86 51.22
C LEU A 322 21.34 -11.93 50.27
N ASP A 323 21.58 -11.60 49.00
CA ASP A 323 22.12 -12.56 48.03
C ASP A 323 23.55 -13.01 48.39
N ILE A 324 24.39 -12.11 48.89
CA ILE A 324 25.74 -12.43 49.39
C ILE A 324 25.65 -13.38 50.59
N VAL A 325 24.79 -13.06 51.55
CA VAL A 325 24.56 -13.85 52.76
C VAL A 325 24.09 -15.27 52.42
N LEU A 326 23.15 -15.39 51.48
CA LEU A 326 22.63 -16.66 51.00
C LEU A 326 23.71 -17.48 50.25
N ARG A 327 24.44 -16.84 49.33
CA ARG A 327 25.48 -17.49 48.51
C ARG A 327 26.65 -18.01 49.32
N VAL A 328 27.11 -17.26 50.33
CA VAL A 328 28.23 -17.66 51.21
C VAL A 328 27.89 -18.91 52.03
N LYS A 329 26.62 -19.14 52.33
CA LYS A 329 26.15 -20.28 53.11
C LYS A 329 25.43 -21.36 52.29
N GLY A 330 25.43 -21.26 50.96
CA GLY A 330 24.76 -22.25 50.09
C GLY A 330 23.25 -22.33 50.30
N LEU A 331 22.64 -21.20 50.67
CA LEU A 331 21.20 -21.07 50.87
C LEU A 331 20.57 -20.43 49.62
N ASP A 332 19.30 -20.69 49.40
CA ASP A 332 18.51 -20.05 48.36
C ASP A 332 17.20 -19.49 48.94
N LYS A 333 16.57 -18.57 48.23
CA LYS A 333 15.37 -17.86 48.67
C LYS A 333 14.18 -18.08 47.72
N ARG A 334 12.97 -18.16 48.27
CA ARG A 334 11.70 -17.98 47.53
C ARG A 334 10.87 -16.89 48.18
N MET A 335 10.26 -16.08 47.34
CA MET A 335 9.35 -15.01 47.74
C MET A 335 7.94 -15.43 47.35
N GLU A 336 7.07 -15.64 48.33
CA GLU A 336 5.63 -15.81 48.11
C GLU A 336 4.91 -14.62 48.74
N GLY A 337 4.61 -13.62 47.91
CA GLY A 337 4.04 -12.35 48.37
C GLY A 337 4.95 -11.64 49.39
N ASN A 338 4.50 -11.56 50.65
CA ASN A 338 5.25 -10.92 51.75
C ASN A 338 6.09 -11.89 52.60
N ILE A 339 6.14 -13.17 52.23
CA ILE A 339 6.86 -14.20 52.97
C ILE A 339 8.16 -14.53 52.23
N LEU A 340 9.29 -14.36 52.91
CA LEU A 340 10.62 -14.76 52.46
C LEU A 340 10.95 -16.12 53.07
N MET A 341 10.96 -17.17 52.24
CA MET A 341 11.38 -18.51 52.64
C MET A 341 12.85 -18.71 52.30
N VAL A 342 13.64 -19.15 53.30
CA VAL A 342 15.07 -19.44 53.15
C VAL A 342 15.37 -20.87 53.59
N ALA A 343 15.98 -21.64 52.69
CA ALA A 343 16.39 -23.02 52.93
C ALA A 343 17.69 -23.34 52.15
N PRO A 344 18.39 -24.44 52.45
CA PRO A 344 19.51 -24.92 51.62
C PRO A 344 19.07 -25.13 50.17
N THR A 345 19.93 -24.77 49.20
CA THR A 345 19.61 -24.84 47.77
C THR A 345 19.12 -26.22 47.32
N GLU A 346 19.73 -27.29 47.86
CA GLU A 346 19.39 -28.68 47.53
C GLU A 346 18.00 -29.09 48.04
N GLU A 347 17.63 -28.69 49.26
CA GLU A 347 16.32 -28.99 49.83
C GLU A 347 15.21 -28.30 49.02
N LEU A 348 15.43 -27.05 48.66
CA LEU A 348 14.50 -26.23 47.90
C LEU A 348 14.32 -26.75 46.46
N ALA A 349 15.42 -27.06 45.77
CA ALA A 349 15.38 -27.67 44.43
C ALA A 349 14.68 -29.04 44.45
N SER A 350 14.88 -29.86 45.49
CA SER A 350 14.21 -31.16 45.63
C SER A 350 12.70 -31.03 45.86
N ARG A 351 12.25 -29.96 46.52
CA ARG A 351 10.81 -29.69 46.74
C ARG A 351 10.17 -29.22 45.44
N GLU A 352 10.81 -28.29 44.72
CA GLU A 352 10.33 -27.82 43.41
C GLU A 352 10.27 -28.95 42.37
N ALA A 353 11.31 -29.79 42.30
CA ALA A 353 11.30 -30.95 41.42
C ALA A 353 10.11 -31.88 41.74
N ARG A 354 9.89 -32.19 43.03
CA ARG A 354 8.73 -32.98 43.47
C ARG A 354 7.39 -32.31 43.20
N GLU A 355 7.30 -30.99 43.33
CA GLU A 355 6.07 -30.24 43.02
C GLU A 355 5.79 -30.19 41.51
N LEU A 356 6.81 -30.02 40.67
CA LEU A 356 6.68 -30.07 39.22
C LEU A 356 6.36 -31.48 38.73
N GLU A 357 7.02 -32.50 39.28
CA GLU A 357 6.69 -33.91 39.03
C GLU A 357 5.27 -34.22 39.50
N ALA A 358 4.87 -33.75 40.68
CA ALA A 358 3.51 -33.92 41.18
C ALA A 358 2.49 -33.22 40.27
N LYS A 359 2.79 -32.01 39.78
CA LYS A 359 1.93 -31.30 38.79
C LYS A 359 1.84 -32.07 37.48
N GLN A 360 2.96 -32.58 36.95
CA GLN A 360 2.97 -33.41 35.74
C GLN A 360 2.21 -34.72 35.95
N GLN A 361 2.35 -35.36 37.11
CA GLN A 361 1.59 -36.56 37.47
C GLN A 361 0.10 -36.26 37.60
N VAL A 362 -0.27 -35.13 38.21
CA VAL A 362 -1.67 -34.69 38.29
C VAL A 362 -2.23 -34.48 36.87
N GLU A 363 -1.50 -33.77 36.01
CA GLU A 363 -1.88 -33.53 34.61
C GLU A 363 -2.02 -34.84 33.81
N GLN A 364 -1.13 -35.81 34.03
CA GLN A 364 -1.21 -37.14 33.42
C GLN A 364 -2.39 -37.97 33.96
N LEU A 365 -2.79 -37.76 35.22
CA LEU A 365 -3.89 -38.46 35.88
C LEU A 365 -5.25 -37.78 35.67
N GLU A 366 -5.30 -36.59 35.06
CA GLU A 366 -6.57 -35.93 34.74
C GLU A 366 -7.44 -36.84 33.85
N PRO A 367 -8.77 -36.87 34.07
CA PRO A 367 -9.68 -37.65 33.23
C PRO A 367 -9.75 -37.07 31.81
N LEU A 368 -9.77 -37.96 30.82
CA LEU A 368 -9.99 -37.59 29.42
C LEU A 368 -11.49 -37.56 29.13
N TYR A 369 -11.94 -36.51 28.46
CA TYR A 369 -13.29 -36.38 27.95
C TYR A 369 -13.29 -36.49 26.43
N SER A 370 -14.41 -36.94 25.87
CA SER A 370 -14.64 -36.95 24.43
C SER A 370 -15.71 -35.94 24.09
N ASP A 371 -15.47 -35.12 23.07
CA ASP A 371 -16.39 -34.10 22.60
C ASP A 371 -16.51 -34.16 21.06
N LEU A 372 -17.69 -33.80 20.55
CA LEU A 372 -18.02 -33.81 19.13
C LEU A 372 -18.20 -32.37 18.67
N LEU A 373 -17.32 -31.92 17.78
CA LEU A 373 -17.32 -30.57 17.23
C LEU A 373 -17.77 -30.63 15.76
N GLN A 374 -18.89 -29.99 15.45
CA GLN A 374 -19.39 -29.87 14.08
C GLN A 374 -18.76 -28.65 13.40
N ILE A 375 -18.22 -28.85 12.19
CA ILE A 375 -17.58 -27.80 11.39
C ILE A 375 -18.50 -27.41 10.24
N ASN A 376 -18.69 -26.12 10.00
CA ASN A 376 -19.70 -25.61 9.06
C ASN A 376 -19.11 -25.17 7.72
N TYR A 377 -17.98 -24.45 7.73
CA TYR A 377 -17.38 -23.84 6.54
C TYR A 377 -16.06 -24.51 6.16
N ALA A 378 -15.19 -24.76 7.12
CA ALA A 378 -13.91 -25.43 6.90
C ALA A 378 -14.07 -26.96 6.73
N LYS A 379 -13.07 -27.61 6.14
CA LYS A 379 -13.01 -29.08 6.13
C LYS A 379 -12.47 -29.59 7.46
N ALA A 380 -13.19 -30.50 8.09
CA ALA A 380 -12.79 -31.12 9.35
C ALA A 380 -11.43 -31.85 9.24
N ALA A 381 -11.11 -32.41 8.07
CA ALA A 381 -9.82 -33.05 7.80
C ALA A 381 -8.65 -32.06 7.90
N ASP A 382 -8.77 -30.86 7.33
CA ASP A 382 -7.72 -29.85 7.34
C ASP A 382 -7.49 -29.33 8.77
N LEU A 383 -8.57 -29.09 9.53
CA LEU A 383 -8.50 -28.69 10.94
C LEU A 383 -7.90 -29.79 11.81
N ALA A 384 -8.26 -31.05 11.60
CA ALA A 384 -7.68 -32.17 12.34
C ALA A 384 -6.19 -32.35 12.02
N GLY A 385 -5.76 -32.08 10.78
CA GLY A 385 -4.34 -32.01 10.41
C GLY A 385 -3.57 -30.96 11.22
N LEU A 386 -4.17 -29.78 11.43
CA LEU A 386 -3.59 -28.73 12.27
C LEU A 386 -3.53 -29.13 13.76
N LEU A 387 -4.58 -29.75 14.28
CA LEU A 387 -4.67 -30.16 15.68
C LEU A 387 -3.77 -31.35 16.02
N SER A 388 -3.56 -32.27 15.08
CA SER A 388 -2.71 -33.45 15.27
C SER A 388 -1.22 -33.17 15.07
N ASN A 389 -0.86 -31.98 14.57
CA ASN A 389 0.53 -31.59 14.42
C ASN A 389 1.18 -31.38 15.80
N ARG A 390 2.14 -32.25 16.14
CA ARG A 390 2.83 -32.26 17.46
C ARG A 390 3.66 -31.01 17.74
N GLU A 391 3.96 -30.20 16.72
CA GLU A 391 4.66 -28.92 16.89
C GLU A 391 3.73 -27.84 17.46
N ALA A 392 2.44 -27.89 17.13
CA ALA A 392 1.41 -27.07 17.75
C ALA A 392 0.91 -27.82 18.98
N THR A 393 1.50 -27.56 20.15
CA THR A 393 1.20 -28.18 21.46
C THR A 393 -0.20 -27.81 22.01
N LEU A 394 -1.24 -28.01 21.19
CA LEU A 394 -2.65 -27.74 21.52
C LEU A 394 -3.34 -28.94 22.16
N LEU A 395 -2.85 -30.15 21.90
CA LEU A 395 -3.34 -31.39 22.49
C LEU A 395 -2.36 -31.91 23.54
N SER A 396 -2.87 -32.64 24.53
CA SER A 396 -2.01 -33.38 25.48
C SER A 396 -1.34 -34.57 24.80
N GLU A 397 -0.31 -35.15 25.42
CA GLU A 397 0.35 -36.37 24.91
C GLU A 397 -0.62 -37.55 24.72
N ARG A 398 -1.73 -37.56 25.46
CA ARG A 398 -2.77 -38.59 25.37
C ARG A 398 -3.98 -38.16 24.54
N GLY A 399 -3.96 -36.92 24.05
CA GLY A 399 -5.01 -36.35 23.23
C GLY A 399 -5.04 -37.02 21.86
N SER A 400 -6.24 -37.25 21.33
CA SER A 400 -6.42 -37.78 19.98
C SER A 400 -7.57 -37.08 19.27
N VAL A 401 -7.39 -36.85 17.98
CA VAL A 401 -8.40 -36.24 17.10
C VAL A 401 -8.72 -37.22 15.98
N VAL A 402 -10.01 -37.45 15.76
CA VAL A 402 -10.53 -38.29 14.67
C VAL A 402 -11.59 -37.50 13.91
N VAL A 403 -11.66 -37.66 12.60
CA VAL A 403 -12.63 -36.98 11.74
C VAL A 403 -13.64 -37.98 11.20
N ASP A 404 -14.93 -37.65 11.27
CA ASP A 404 -15.95 -38.27 10.43
C ASP A 404 -16.21 -37.34 9.23
N GLU A 405 -15.68 -37.71 8.07
CA GLU A 405 -15.79 -36.94 6.83
C GLU A 405 -17.23 -36.84 6.31
N ARG A 406 -18.07 -37.84 6.60
CA ARG A 406 -19.45 -37.89 6.10
C ARG A 406 -20.31 -36.80 6.75
N THR A 407 -20.06 -36.48 8.01
CA THR A 407 -20.78 -35.45 8.77
C THR A 407 -19.98 -34.16 8.97
N ASN A 408 -18.74 -34.09 8.46
CA ASN A 408 -17.81 -32.99 8.71
C ASN A 408 -17.67 -32.65 10.21
N THR A 409 -17.55 -33.69 11.03
CA THR A 409 -17.45 -33.57 12.50
C THR A 409 -16.10 -34.08 13.00
N ILE A 410 -15.53 -33.38 13.98
CA ILE A 410 -14.30 -33.76 14.67
C ILE A 410 -14.67 -34.38 16.02
N LEU A 411 -14.23 -35.62 16.23
CA LEU A 411 -14.23 -36.27 17.54
C LEU A 411 -12.90 -35.96 18.22
N LEU A 412 -12.96 -35.12 19.24
CA LEU A 412 -11.81 -34.72 20.05
C LEU A 412 -11.84 -35.46 21.38
N LYS A 413 -10.73 -36.09 21.75
CA LYS A 413 -10.55 -36.70 23.07
C LYS A 413 -9.34 -36.10 23.75
N ASP A 414 -9.55 -35.35 24.84
CA ASP A 414 -8.46 -34.73 25.61
C ASP A 414 -8.93 -34.30 27.03
N THR A 415 -8.10 -33.60 27.79
CA THR A 415 -8.48 -32.93 29.05
C THR A 415 -9.49 -31.81 28.79
N ALA A 416 -10.34 -31.51 29.78
CA ALA A 416 -11.40 -30.50 29.63
C ALA A 416 -10.84 -29.11 29.26
N ARG A 417 -9.65 -28.75 29.75
CA ARG A 417 -8.98 -27.48 29.46
C ARG A 417 -8.55 -27.36 27.99
N ASN A 418 -8.04 -28.45 27.41
CA ASN A 418 -7.60 -28.47 26.02
C ASN A 418 -8.80 -28.47 25.06
N ILE A 419 -9.85 -29.24 25.39
CA ILE A 419 -11.10 -29.25 24.61
C ILE A 419 -11.69 -27.84 24.48
N GLU A 420 -11.77 -27.09 25.57
CA GLU A 420 -12.27 -25.71 25.56
C GLU A 420 -11.35 -24.76 24.77
N SER A 421 -10.04 -24.99 24.80
CA SER A 421 -9.07 -24.20 24.03
C SER A 421 -9.19 -24.48 22.53
N VAL A 422 -9.36 -25.74 22.14
CA VAL A 422 -9.60 -26.17 20.76
C VAL A 422 -10.95 -25.66 20.26
N ARG A 423 -12.01 -25.71 21.07
CA ARG A 423 -13.33 -25.15 20.74
C ARG A 423 -13.23 -23.68 20.36
N ARG A 424 -12.62 -22.86 21.22
CA ARG A 424 -12.43 -21.41 20.97
C ARG A 424 -11.56 -21.13 19.75
N LEU A 425 -10.61 -22.01 19.44
CA LEU A 425 -9.78 -21.89 18.24
C LEU A 425 -10.61 -22.20 16.98
N ILE A 426 -11.38 -23.29 16.99
CA ILE A 426 -12.23 -23.69 15.87
C ILE A 426 -13.28 -22.61 15.59
N GLU A 427 -13.92 -22.04 16.61
CA GLU A 427 -14.88 -20.94 16.44
C GLU A 427 -14.29 -19.71 15.74
N ARG A 428 -12.98 -19.46 15.88
CA ARG A 428 -12.29 -18.37 15.19
C ARG A 428 -11.85 -18.72 13.77
N LEU A 429 -11.63 -20.00 13.49
CA LEU A 429 -11.16 -20.48 12.18
C LEU A 429 -12.31 -20.87 11.23
N ASP A 430 -13.43 -21.35 11.77
CA ASP A 430 -14.61 -21.78 11.01
C ASP A 430 -15.48 -20.57 10.60
N ILE A 431 -14.89 -19.68 9.79
CA ILE A 431 -15.58 -18.53 9.19
C ILE A 431 -15.81 -18.76 7.68
N PRO A 432 -16.88 -18.19 7.09
CA PRO A 432 -17.12 -18.31 5.66
C PRO A 432 -15.99 -17.69 4.85
N VAL A 433 -15.51 -18.41 3.84
CA VAL A 433 -14.50 -17.89 2.92
C VAL A 433 -15.13 -16.90 1.95
N ARG A 434 -14.52 -15.72 1.84
CA ARG A 434 -14.93 -14.71 0.85
C ARG A 434 -14.75 -15.24 -0.57
N GLN A 435 -15.67 -14.86 -1.45
CA GLN A 435 -15.64 -15.20 -2.86
C GLN A 435 -15.26 -13.99 -3.72
N VAL A 436 -14.63 -14.25 -4.85
CA VAL A 436 -14.26 -13.25 -5.85
C VAL A 436 -14.87 -13.65 -7.18
N LEU A 437 -15.59 -12.72 -7.80
CA LEU A 437 -15.97 -12.78 -9.21
C LEU A 437 -14.87 -12.12 -10.04
N ILE A 438 -14.33 -12.84 -11.01
CA ILE A 438 -13.33 -12.34 -11.93
C ILE A 438 -13.97 -12.21 -13.30
N GLU A 439 -14.00 -10.99 -13.82
CA GLU A 439 -14.43 -10.70 -15.18
C GLU A 439 -13.20 -10.33 -16.00
N SER A 440 -12.96 -11.06 -17.10
CA SER A 440 -11.94 -10.67 -18.07
C SER A 440 -12.59 -10.22 -19.37
N ARG A 441 -11.95 -9.29 -20.06
CA ARG A 441 -12.33 -8.86 -21.42
C ARG A 441 -11.09 -8.94 -22.28
N ILE A 442 -11.18 -9.71 -23.35
CA ILE A 442 -10.09 -9.91 -24.31
C ILE A 442 -10.59 -9.31 -25.61
N VAL A 443 -9.88 -8.29 -26.10
CA VAL A 443 -10.25 -7.54 -27.30
C VAL A 443 -9.16 -7.77 -28.32
N THR A 444 -9.51 -8.33 -29.46
CA THR A 444 -8.63 -8.46 -30.62
C THR A 444 -9.12 -7.57 -31.74
N VAL A 445 -8.31 -6.63 -32.18
CA VAL A 445 -8.58 -5.74 -33.32
C VAL A 445 -7.66 -6.14 -34.46
N ASN A 446 -8.24 -6.40 -35.62
CA ASN A 446 -7.50 -6.67 -36.86
C ASN A 446 -7.89 -5.61 -37.90
N ASP A 447 -6.90 -4.92 -38.46
CA ASP A 447 -7.04 -3.88 -39.48
C ASP A 447 -6.11 -4.20 -40.65
N ASN A 448 -6.69 -4.70 -41.74
CA ASN A 448 -5.96 -5.13 -42.92
C ASN A 448 -6.31 -4.24 -44.12
N VAL A 449 -5.31 -3.55 -44.66
CA VAL A 449 -5.44 -2.70 -45.85
C VAL A 449 -4.62 -3.31 -46.98
N THR A 450 -5.24 -3.51 -48.15
CA THR A 450 -4.58 -4.05 -49.35
C THR A 450 -4.82 -3.11 -50.53
N ASP A 451 -3.73 -2.62 -51.10
CA ASP A 451 -3.72 -1.76 -52.27
C ASP A 451 -2.98 -2.44 -53.42
N GLU A 452 -3.63 -2.58 -54.57
CA GLU A 452 -3.02 -3.12 -55.79
C GLU A 452 -3.31 -2.23 -57.00
N LEU A 453 -2.27 -1.95 -57.77
CA LEU A 453 -2.37 -1.27 -59.05
C LEU A 453 -1.63 -2.10 -60.11
N GLY A 454 -2.34 -2.39 -61.20
CA GLY A 454 -1.85 -3.20 -62.30
C GLY A 454 -2.21 -2.59 -63.64
N ILE A 455 -1.43 -2.94 -64.65
CA ILE A 455 -1.60 -2.44 -66.01
C ILE A 455 -1.41 -3.55 -67.03
N ARG A 456 -2.22 -3.50 -68.07
CA ARG A 456 -1.98 -4.22 -69.31
C ARG A 456 -1.93 -3.24 -70.47
N TRP A 457 -1.01 -3.44 -71.39
CA TRP A 457 -1.09 -2.76 -72.67
C TRP A 457 -0.41 -3.57 -73.76
N GLY A 458 -0.89 -3.37 -74.98
CA GLY A 458 -0.57 -4.18 -76.13
C GLY A 458 -0.40 -3.33 -77.38
N PHE A 459 0.54 -3.75 -78.20
CA PHE A 459 0.83 -3.23 -79.52
C PHE A 459 0.75 -4.40 -80.51
N SER A 460 -0.06 -4.24 -81.54
CA SER A 460 -0.33 -5.28 -82.52
C SER A 460 -0.29 -4.66 -83.92
N ASP A 461 0.59 -5.15 -84.80
CA ASP A 461 0.79 -4.56 -86.12
C ASP A 461 1.09 -5.62 -87.19
N GLN A 462 0.64 -5.36 -88.42
CA GLN A 462 0.81 -6.23 -89.57
C GLN A 462 1.70 -5.56 -90.62
N GLN A 463 2.93 -6.04 -90.75
CA GLN A 463 3.84 -5.55 -91.77
C GLN A 463 3.82 -6.45 -93.01
N SER A 464 3.38 -5.91 -94.15
CA SER A 464 3.50 -6.60 -95.44
C SER A 464 4.91 -6.39 -96.01
N THR A 465 5.66 -7.47 -96.22
CA THR A 465 6.98 -7.44 -96.88
C THR A 465 6.97 -8.28 -98.16
N SER A 466 7.93 -8.09 -99.05
CA SER A 466 7.97 -8.78 -100.36
C SER A 466 8.07 -10.31 -100.27
N GLY A 467 8.33 -10.85 -99.07
CA GLY A 467 8.38 -12.28 -98.76
C GLY A 467 7.21 -12.81 -97.91
N GLY A 468 6.12 -12.06 -97.77
CA GLY A 468 4.93 -12.46 -97.00
C GLY A 468 4.57 -11.47 -95.89
N ASN A 469 3.47 -11.72 -95.20
CA ASN A 469 3.00 -10.87 -94.10
C ASN A 469 3.70 -11.29 -92.79
N ARG A 470 4.16 -10.32 -92.00
CA ARG A 470 4.68 -10.52 -90.64
C ARG A 470 3.77 -9.80 -89.67
N GLY A 471 3.58 -10.38 -88.49
CA GLY A 471 2.80 -9.78 -87.41
C GLY A 471 3.65 -9.61 -86.18
N VAL A 472 3.39 -8.55 -85.42
CA VAL A 472 3.87 -8.36 -84.05
C VAL A 472 2.65 -8.26 -83.14
N SER A 473 2.70 -8.89 -81.98
CA SER A 473 1.64 -8.82 -80.97
C SER A 473 2.21 -9.17 -79.58
N GLY A 474 1.34 -9.34 -78.58
CA GLY A 474 1.72 -9.72 -77.22
C GLY A 474 2.42 -11.08 -77.12
N ASN A 475 2.05 -12.04 -77.98
CA ASN A 475 2.69 -13.35 -78.02
C ASN A 475 2.86 -13.91 -79.44
N ALA A 476 3.49 -15.08 -79.56
CA ALA A 476 3.73 -15.72 -80.85
C ALA A 476 2.44 -16.18 -81.56
N ALA A 477 1.40 -16.55 -80.81
CA ALA A 477 0.12 -16.98 -81.38
C ALA A 477 -0.63 -15.78 -82.00
N GLY A 478 -0.68 -14.64 -81.31
CA GLY A 478 -1.25 -13.40 -81.84
C GLY A 478 -0.44 -12.85 -83.02
N ALA A 479 0.89 -13.00 -83.00
CA ALA A 479 1.76 -12.53 -84.08
C ALA A 479 1.50 -13.34 -85.36
N ASN A 480 1.26 -14.65 -85.22
CA ASN A 480 0.82 -15.52 -86.31
C ASN A 480 -0.63 -15.26 -86.73
N GLY A 481 -1.52 -14.87 -85.81
CA GLY A 481 -2.88 -14.46 -86.15
C GLY A 481 -2.87 -13.23 -87.06
N ILE A 482 -2.16 -12.18 -86.65
CA ILE A 482 -2.03 -10.94 -87.41
C ILE A 482 -1.31 -11.15 -88.73
N SER A 483 -0.24 -11.96 -88.78
CA SER A 483 0.45 -12.24 -90.04
C SER A 483 -0.47 -12.89 -91.09
N ASN A 484 -1.44 -13.69 -90.65
CA ASN A 484 -2.43 -14.31 -91.52
C ASN A 484 -3.66 -13.42 -91.82
N GLY A 485 -3.66 -12.16 -91.37
CA GLY A 485 -4.77 -11.22 -91.56
C GLY A 485 -5.95 -11.46 -90.61
N ASN A 486 -5.77 -12.28 -89.57
CA ASN A 486 -6.77 -12.54 -88.55
C ASN A 486 -6.58 -11.62 -87.35
N PHE A 487 -7.69 -11.26 -86.71
CA PHE A 487 -7.68 -10.49 -85.47
C PHE A 487 -7.36 -11.43 -84.28
N PRO A 488 -6.25 -11.25 -83.54
CA PRO A 488 -5.90 -12.13 -82.42
C PRO A 488 -6.94 -12.06 -81.31
N ALA A 489 -7.03 -13.07 -80.44
CA ALA A 489 -7.82 -12.93 -79.21
C ALA A 489 -7.23 -11.85 -78.29
N LEU A 490 -8.02 -11.32 -77.36
CA LEU A 490 -7.59 -10.24 -76.46
C LEU A 490 -6.34 -10.63 -75.64
N ASP A 491 -6.32 -11.87 -75.14
CA ASP A 491 -5.21 -12.39 -74.33
C ASP A 491 -3.89 -12.49 -75.09
N ASP A 492 -3.93 -12.54 -76.42
CA ASP A 492 -2.75 -12.65 -77.27
C ASP A 492 -2.12 -11.30 -77.65
N ARG A 493 -2.76 -10.18 -77.28
CA ARG A 493 -2.34 -8.82 -77.69
C ARG A 493 -1.51 -8.09 -76.66
N TRP A 494 -1.56 -8.51 -75.40
CA TRP A 494 -0.89 -7.81 -74.30
C TRP A 494 0.63 -8.03 -74.33
N ASN A 495 1.41 -6.97 -74.59
CA ASN A 495 2.87 -7.00 -74.50
C ASN A 495 3.35 -6.82 -73.05
N VAL A 496 2.65 -5.99 -72.28
CA VAL A 496 2.77 -5.93 -70.82
C VAL A 496 1.45 -6.46 -70.27
N ASN A 497 1.53 -7.52 -69.48
CA ASN A 497 0.38 -8.17 -68.87
C ASN A 497 0.63 -8.29 -67.36
N LEU A 498 0.50 -7.17 -66.65
CA LEU A 498 0.71 -7.09 -65.20
C LEU A 498 -0.58 -6.61 -64.48
N PRO A 499 -1.71 -7.28 -64.67
CA PRO A 499 -2.99 -6.91 -64.07
C PRO A 499 -3.01 -7.18 -62.57
N VAL A 500 -3.97 -6.56 -61.89
CA VAL A 500 -4.43 -7.01 -60.56
C VAL A 500 -5.18 -8.34 -60.73
N ALA A 501 -4.98 -9.30 -59.81
CA ALA A 501 -5.58 -10.64 -59.92
C ALA A 501 -7.11 -10.62 -59.74
N ASN A 502 -7.60 -9.82 -58.80
CA ASN A 502 -9.03 -9.60 -58.52
C ASN A 502 -9.31 -8.09 -58.40
N PRO A 503 -9.35 -7.34 -59.50
CA PRO A 503 -9.51 -5.89 -59.45
C PRO A 503 -10.89 -5.50 -58.92
N ALA A 504 -10.95 -4.45 -58.09
CA ALA A 504 -12.23 -3.81 -57.74
C ALA A 504 -12.82 -3.06 -58.94
N GLY A 505 -11.96 -2.58 -59.85
CA GLY A 505 -12.36 -2.00 -61.12
C GLY A 505 -11.24 -2.06 -62.15
N SER A 506 -11.61 -2.19 -63.41
CA SER A 506 -10.70 -1.99 -64.54
C SER A 506 -11.31 -1.04 -65.56
N ILE A 507 -10.44 -0.28 -66.23
CA ILE A 507 -10.80 0.62 -67.33
C ILE A 507 -9.92 0.25 -68.51
N ALA A 508 -10.54 -0.22 -69.59
CA ALA A 508 -9.87 -0.59 -70.83
C ALA A 508 -10.21 0.40 -71.95
N PHE A 509 -9.19 0.80 -72.70
CA PHE A 509 -9.27 1.67 -73.86
C PHE A 509 -8.63 0.99 -75.07
N HIS A 510 -9.36 0.99 -76.18
CA HIS A 510 -8.75 0.86 -77.50
C HIS A 510 -8.24 2.25 -77.89
N VAL A 511 -6.94 2.48 -77.72
CA VAL A 511 -6.35 3.82 -77.82
C VAL A 511 -6.29 4.29 -79.27
N ALA A 512 -5.95 3.39 -80.19
CA ALA A 512 -5.97 3.70 -81.62
C ALA A 512 -6.09 2.43 -82.46
N ARG A 513 -6.84 2.54 -83.57
CA ARG A 513 -6.70 1.69 -84.75
C ARG A 513 -6.24 2.57 -85.89
N LEU A 514 -4.98 2.45 -86.27
CA LEU A 514 -4.38 3.25 -87.33
C LEU A 514 -4.71 2.65 -88.71
N ALA A 515 -4.63 3.47 -89.76
CA ALA A 515 -5.00 3.09 -91.14
C ALA A 515 -4.08 2.01 -91.74
N ASP A 516 -2.90 1.82 -91.15
CA ASP A 516 -1.92 0.78 -91.44
C ASP A 516 -2.26 -0.59 -90.82
N GLY A 517 -3.30 -0.65 -89.97
CA GLY A 517 -3.70 -1.88 -89.27
C GLY A 517 -3.11 -2.02 -87.88
N THR A 518 -2.31 -1.05 -87.41
CA THR A 518 -1.78 -1.05 -86.04
C THR A 518 -2.89 -0.85 -85.01
N LEU A 519 -2.81 -1.61 -83.91
CA LEU A 519 -3.69 -1.55 -82.75
C LEU A 519 -2.91 -1.26 -81.48
N LEU A 520 -3.44 -0.35 -80.68
CA LEU A 520 -2.94 -0.06 -79.34
C LEU A 520 -4.05 -0.26 -78.30
N ASP A 521 -3.83 -1.19 -77.39
CA ASP A 521 -4.75 -1.56 -76.32
C ASP A 521 -4.14 -1.17 -74.96
N LEU A 522 -4.92 -0.60 -74.06
CA LEU A 522 -4.49 -0.25 -72.70
C LEU A 522 -5.60 -0.55 -71.70
N GLU A 523 -5.27 -1.24 -70.61
CA GLU A 523 -6.15 -1.56 -69.49
C GLU A 523 -5.45 -1.19 -68.18
N LEU A 524 -6.10 -0.35 -67.37
CA LEU A 524 -5.71 -0.07 -66.00
C LEU A 524 -6.62 -0.85 -65.06
N SER A 525 -6.04 -1.55 -64.11
CA SER A 525 -6.77 -2.34 -63.10
C SER A 525 -6.32 -1.94 -61.70
N ALA A 526 -7.25 -1.76 -60.77
CA ALA A 526 -6.94 -1.36 -59.40
C ALA A 526 -7.81 -2.10 -58.38
N LEU A 527 -7.28 -2.27 -57.18
CA LEU A 527 -7.95 -2.80 -56.00
C LEU A 527 -7.48 -1.99 -54.79
N GLU A 528 -8.42 -1.53 -53.98
CA GLU A 528 -8.18 -1.02 -52.64
C GLU A 528 -9.22 -1.72 -51.76
N GLN A 529 -8.75 -2.49 -50.77
CA GLN A 529 -9.58 -3.27 -49.88
C GLN A 529 -9.18 -3.01 -48.44
N GLU A 530 -10.15 -2.60 -47.63
CA GLU A 530 -9.99 -2.43 -46.19
C GLU A 530 -10.86 -3.47 -45.46
N ASN A 531 -10.26 -4.25 -44.56
CA ASN A 531 -10.94 -5.25 -43.76
C ASN A 531 -10.63 -5.01 -42.27
N LYS A 532 -11.64 -4.55 -41.54
CA LYS A 532 -11.58 -4.27 -40.11
C LYS A 532 -12.45 -5.26 -39.34
N GLY A 533 -11.87 -5.89 -38.33
CA GLY A 533 -12.55 -6.81 -37.44
C GLY A 533 -12.22 -6.51 -35.98
N GLU A 534 -13.24 -6.55 -35.12
CA GLU A 534 -13.08 -6.47 -33.67
C GLU A 534 -13.74 -7.70 -33.05
N VAL A 535 -13.00 -8.43 -32.22
CA VAL A 535 -13.46 -9.62 -31.51
C VAL A 535 -13.34 -9.38 -30.01
N ILE A 536 -14.46 -9.49 -29.30
CA ILE A 536 -14.51 -9.32 -27.85
C ILE A 536 -14.94 -10.64 -27.21
N ALA A 537 -14.09 -11.19 -26.35
CA ALA A 537 -14.42 -12.30 -25.47
C ALA A 537 -14.52 -11.81 -24.02
N SER A 538 -15.52 -12.25 -23.27
CA SER A 538 -15.74 -11.80 -21.88
C SER A 538 -16.00 -12.95 -20.90
N PRO A 539 -14.99 -13.79 -20.60
CA PRO A 539 -15.16 -14.88 -19.64
C PRO A 539 -15.36 -14.34 -18.22
N ARG A 540 -16.23 -15.00 -17.46
CA ARG A 540 -16.54 -14.68 -16.07
C ARG A 540 -16.47 -15.95 -15.22
N ILE A 541 -15.81 -15.87 -14.07
CA ILE A 541 -15.66 -17.01 -13.16
C ILE A 541 -15.70 -16.53 -11.71
N THR A 542 -16.42 -17.25 -10.86
CA THR A 542 -16.45 -17.01 -9.41
C THR A 542 -15.64 -18.08 -8.71
N THR A 543 -14.79 -17.70 -7.77
CA THR A 543 -14.04 -18.65 -6.95
C THR A 543 -13.86 -18.15 -5.53
N SER A 544 -13.55 -19.06 -4.61
CA SER A 544 -13.22 -18.73 -3.22
C SER A 544 -11.81 -18.18 -3.11
N ASN A 545 -11.55 -17.41 -2.04
CA ASN A 545 -10.20 -16.94 -1.72
C ASN A 545 -9.18 -18.10 -1.69
N GLN A 546 -8.01 -17.89 -2.31
CA GLN A 546 -6.91 -18.85 -2.44
C GLN A 546 -7.25 -20.15 -3.19
N LYS A 547 -8.36 -20.20 -3.92
CA LYS A 547 -8.75 -21.38 -4.70
C LYS A 547 -8.65 -21.13 -6.19
N GLU A 548 -7.84 -21.94 -6.86
CA GLU A 548 -7.72 -21.95 -8.31
C GLU A 548 -9.06 -22.36 -8.97
N ALA A 549 -9.46 -21.59 -9.97
CA ALA A 549 -10.60 -21.89 -10.81
C ALA A 549 -10.26 -21.68 -12.29
N ARG A 550 -10.89 -22.48 -13.15
CA ARG A 550 -10.61 -22.50 -14.60
C ARG A 550 -11.90 -22.56 -15.41
N ILE A 551 -11.97 -21.73 -16.45
CA ILE A 551 -13.03 -21.74 -17.47
C ILE A 551 -12.38 -21.87 -18.86
N GLU A 552 -12.87 -22.81 -19.68
CA GLU A 552 -12.38 -23.01 -21.06
C GLU A 552 -13.55 -23.13 -22.06
N GLN A 553 -13.38 -22.54 -23.25
CA GLN A 553 -14.34 -22.65 -24.36
C GLN A 553 -13.58 -22.80 -25.68
N GLY A 554 -13.94 -23.77 -26.50
CA GLY A 554 -13.39 -23.93 -27.85
C GLY A 554 -13.63 -25.31 -28.43
N VAL A 555 -12.73 -25.77 -29.28
CA VAL A 555 -12.83 -27.05 -29.99
C VAL A 555 -11.57 -27.87 -29.85
N GLU A 556 -11.71 -29.19 -30.03
CA GLU A 556 -10.58 -30.10 -30.07
C GLU A 556 -10.30 -30.51 -31.52
N ILE A 557 -9.06 -30.32 -31.95
CA ILE A 557 -8.59 -30.63 -33.30
C ILE A 557 -7.90 -32.00 -33.25
N PRO A 558 -8.35 -33.00 -34.04
CA PRO A 558 -7.70 -34.31 -34.11
C PRO A 558 -6.42 -34.26 -34.95
N TYR A 559 -5.35 -34.87 -34.43
CA TYR A 559 -4.07 -35.07 -35.11
C TYR A 559 -3.81 -36.57 -35.26
N VAL A 560 -3.37 -36.96 -36.45
CA VAL A 560 -2.91 -38.34 -36.70
C VAL A 560 -1.44 -38.46 -36.30
N GLN A 561 -1.14 -39.35 -35.36
CA GLN A 561 0.22 -39.68 -34.94
C GLN A 561 0.56 -41.12 -35.32
N ALA A 562 1.82 -41.35 -35.70
CA ALA A 562 2.33 -42.69 -35.90
C ALA A 562 2.61 -43.34 -34.54
N ALA A 563 1.87 -44.39 -34.19
CA ALA A 563 2.14 -45.19 -33.00
C ALA A 563 3.39 -46.05 -33.22
N SER A 564 4.06 -46.43 -32.13
CA SER A 564 5.28 -47.27 -32.14
C SER A 564 5.11 -48.63 -32.83
N SER A 565 3.87 -49.07 -33.05
CA SER A 565 3.49 -50.31 -33.73
C SER A 565 3.28 -50.16 -35.25
N GLY A 566 3.43 -48.96 -35.81
CA GLY A 566 3.12 -48.67 -37.22
C GLY A 566 1.63 -48.41 -37.51
N ALA A 567 0.76 -48.45 -36.50
CA ALA A 567 -0.64 -48.03 -36.59
C ALA A 567 -0.78 -46.51 -36.43
N THR A 568 -1.84 -45.92 -36.99
CA THR A 568 -2.18 -44.50 -36.77
C THR A 568 -3.07 -44.36 -35.54
N THR A 569 -2.68 -43.49 -34.61
CA THR A 569 -3.51 -43.08 -33.47
C THR A 569 -3.98 -41.64 -33.64
N VAL A 570 -5.18 -41.31 -33.15
CA VAL A 570 -5.71 -39.94 -33.20
C VAL A 570 -5.52 -39.30 -31.83
N GLU A 571 -4.77 -38.20 -31.75
CA GLU A 571 -4.61 -37.36 -30.56
C GLU A 571 -5.40 -36.07 -30.73
N PHE A 572 -6.20 -35.68 -29.73
CA PHE A 572 -6.96 -34.43 -29.76
C PHE A 572 -6.16 -33.30 -29.09
N LYS A 573 -5.94 -32.19 -29.79
CA LYS A 573 -5.36 -30.98 -29.20
C LYS A 573 -6.41 -29.87 -29.07
N LYS A 574 -6.42 -29.20 -27.91
CA LYS A 574 -7.37 -28.14 -27.58
C LYS A 574 -7.01 -26.81 -28.24
N ALA A 575 -7.91 -26.28 -29.06
CA ALA A 575 -7.93 -24.90 -29.51
C ALA A 575 -9.04 -24.15 -28.75
N VAL A 576 -8.70 -23.72 -27.53
CA VAL A 576 -9.64 -23.10 -26.58
C VAL A 576 -9.15 -21.74 -26.10
N LEU A 577 -10.12 -20.87 -25.80
CA LEU A 577 -9.94 -19.76 -24.88
C LEU A 577 -10.03 -20.30 -23.45
N SER A 578 -8.99 -20.12 -22.64
CA SER A 578 -8.93 -20.55 -21.24
C SER A 578 -8.56 -19.37 -20.35
N LEU A 579 -9.28 -19.21 -19.25
CA LEU A 579 -8.92 -18.35 -18.13
C LEU A 579 -8.76 -19.24 -16.90
N THR A 580 -7.55 -19.28 -16.36
CA THR A 580 -7.25 -19.89 -15.07
C THR A 580 -6.84 -18.78 -14.11
N VAL A 581 -7.42 -18.77 -12.93
CA VAL A 581 -7.20 -17.71 -11.94
C VAL A 581 -7.14 -18.27 -10.52
N THR A 582 -6.21 -17.74 -9.72
CA THR A 582 -6.18 -17.93 -8.27
C THR A 582 -6.20 -16.56 -7.61
N PRO A 583 -7.30 -16.16 -6.95
CA PRO A 583 -7.36 -14.88 -6.25
C PRO A 583 -6.88 -15.01 -4.81
N GLN A 584 -6.30 -13.95 -4.29
CA GLN A 584 -5.98 -13.77 -2.88
C GLN A 584 -6.47 -12.40 -2.42
N ILE A 585 -7.39 -12.39 -1.45
CA ILE A 585 -7.92 -11.18 -0.83
C ILE A 585 -7.01 -10.76 0.32
N THR A 586 -6.55 -9.51 0.29
CA THR A 586 -5.75 -8.89 1.35
C THR A 586 -6.65 -8.22 2.41
N PRO A 587 -6.14 -7.94 3.63
CA PRO A 587 -6.92 -7.31 4.69
C PRO A 587 -7.48 -5.91 4.34
N ASP A 588 -6.84 -5.20 3.40
CA ASP A 588 -7.28 -3.91 2.86
C ASP A 588 -8.30 -4.03 1.70
N ASN A 589 -8.89 -5.20 1.49
CA ASN A 589 -9.86 -5.51 0.43
C ASN A 589 -9.32 -5.38 -1.01
N LYS A 590 -8.00 -5.47 -1.20
CA LYS A 590 -7.41 -5.64 -2.53
C LYS A 590 -7.38 -7.13 -2.90
N ILE A 591 -7.25 -7.40 -4.19
CA ILE A 591 -7.20 -8.75 -4.74
C ILE A 591 -5.90 -8.91 -5.51
N ILE A 592 -5.05 -9.80 -5.04
CA ILE A 592 -3.93 -10.33 -5.81
C ILE A 592 -4.48 -11.43 -6.72
N LEU A 593 -4.21 -11.35 -8.02
CA LEU A 593 -4.68 -12.30 -9.01
C LEU A 593 -3.49 -12.95 -9.70
N ASP A 594 -3.38 -14.27 -9.56
CA ASP A 594 -2.53 -15.09 -10.42
C ASP A 594 -3.35 -15.51 -11.63
N LEU A 595 -2.98 -15.00 -12.82
CA LEU A 595 -3.77 -15.14 -14.03
C LEU A 595 -2.98 -15.88 -15.11
N VAL A 596 -3.59 -16.93 -15.65
CA VAL A 596 -3.13 -17.62 -16.86
C VAL A 596 -4.25 -17.57 -17.89
N ILE A 597 -4.04 -16.75 -18.91
CA ILE A 597 -5.00 -16.56 -20.00
C ILE A 597 -4.37 -17.14 -21.26
N THR A 598 -5.06 -18.07 -21.91
CA THR A 598 -4.65 -18.63 -23.20
C THR A 598 -5.76 -18.45 -24.21
N GLN A 599 -5.43 -18.00 -25.40
CA GLN A 599 -6.31 -17.93 -26.55
C GLN A 599 -5.68 -18.73 -27.67
N ASN A 600 -6.23 -19.92 -27.91
CA ASN A 600 -5.79 -20.79 -28.98
C ASN A 600 -6.85 -20.81 -30.09
N THR A 601 -6.49 -20.38 -31.29
CA THR A 601 -7.36 -20.41 -32.47
C THR A 601 -6.86 -21.40 -33.51
N ARG A 602 -7.76 -21.81 -34.41
CA ARG A 602 -7.42 -22.69 -35.53
C ARG A 602 -6.62 -21.89 -36.57
N GLY A 603 -5.36 -22.25 -36.77
CA GLY A 603 -4.49 -21.64 -37.77
C GLY A 603 -4.57 -22.32 -39.14
N GLU A 604 -3.57 -22.08 -39.99
CA GLU A 604 -3.52 -22.62 -41.34
C GLU A 604 -3.34 -24.14 -41.39
N THR A 605 -3.83 -24.78 -42.47
CA THR A 605 -3.59 -26.21 -42.69
C THR A 605 -2.25 -26.41 -43.40
N VAL A 606 -1.30 -27.03 -42.70
CA VAL A 606 0.05 -27.32 -43.19
C VAL A 606 0.11 -28.77 -43.68
N GLN A 607 0.79 -28.99 -44.80
CA GLN A 607 1.03 -30.35 -45.29
C GLN A 607 2.14 -31.01 -44.48
N THR A 608 1.83 -32.14 -43.82
CA THR A 608 2.81 -32.96 -43.11
C THR A 608 3.01 -34.29 -43.82
N PRO A 609 4.12 -35.01 -43.56
CA PRO A 609 4.38 -36.33 -44.18
C PRO A 609 3.29 -37.37 -43.92
N THR A 610 2.47 -37.19 -42.87
CA THR A 610 1.39 -38.09 -42.45
C THR A 610 -0.01 -37.60 -42.85
N GLY A 611 -0.10 -36.46 -43.57
CA GLY A 611 -1.35 -35.84 -44.05
C GLY A 611 -1.45 -34.33 -43.76
N PRO A 612 -2.54 -33.67 -44.19
CA PRO A 612 -2.79 -32.28 -43.82
C PRO A 612 -3.09 -32.16 -42.32
N ALA A 613 -2.33 -31.33 -41.60
CA ALA A 613 -2.54 -31.03 -40.19
C ALA A 613 -2.84 -29.54 -40.02
N THR A 614 -3.80 -29.19 -39.17
CA THR A 614 -4.09 -27.78 -38.92
C THR A 614 -3.12 -27.23 -37.86
N ALA A 615 -2.55 -26.05 -38.06
CA ALA A 615 -1.78 -25.35 -37.02
C ALA A 615 -2.72 -24.78 -35.95
N ILE A 616 -2.18 -24.48 -34.77
CA ILE A 616 -2.91 -23.79 -33.70
C ILE A 616 -2.14 -22.51 -33.42
N ASP A 617 -2.78 -21.37 -33.61
CA ASP A 617 -2.23 -20.09 -33.24
C ASP A 617 -2.48 -19.90 -31.75
N THR A 618 -1.42 -19.72 -30.97
CA THR A 618 -1.49 -19.67 -29.50
C THR A 618 -1.05 -18.32 -28.99
N GLN A 619 -1.89 -17.67 -28.18
CA GLN A 619 -1.58 -16.46 -27.46
C GLN A 619 -1.73 -16.77 -25.96
N GLN A 620 -0.69 -16.49 -25.16
CA GLN A 620 -0.72 -16.80 -23.73
C GLN A 620 -0.08 -15.68 -22.90
N ILE A 621 -0.74 -15.34 -21.79
CA ILE A 621 -0.23 -14.41 -20.78
C ILE A 621 -0.28 -15.10 -19.41
N MET A 622 0.84 -15.03 -18.69
CA MET A 622 0.96 -15.47 -17.29
C MET A 622 1.47 -14.29 -16.48
N THR A 623 0.66 -13.81 -15.54
CA THR A 623 1.02 -12.64 -14.76
C THR A 623 0.38 -12.69 -13.38
N GLN A 624 0.99 -11.96 -12.45
CA GLN A 624 0.45 -11.70 -11.13
C GLN A 624 0.22 -10.19 -11.00
N VAL A 625 -1.00 -9.80 -10.66
CA VAL A 625 -1.36 -8.38 -10.51
C VAL A 625 -2.12 -8.13 -9.21
N LEU A 626 -1.92 -6.96 -8.62
CA LEU A 626 -2.71 -6.47 -7.51
C LEU A 626 -3.76 -5.48 -8.04
N ALA A 627 -5.02 -5.69 -7.69
CA ALA A 627 -6.14 -4.85 -8.10
C ALA A 627 -7.02 -4.45 -6.93
N ASP A 628 -7.61 -3.25 -7.01
CA ASP A 628 -8.64 -2.84 -6.08
C ASP A 628 -9.99 -3.53 -6.41
N ASN A 629 -10.85 -3.65 -5.41
CA ASN A 629 -12.16 -4.28 -5.57
C ASN A 629 -13.04 -3.51 -6.57
N GLY A 630 -13.34 -4.16 -7.70
CA GLY A 630 -14.16 -3.61 -8.78
C GLY A 630 -13.39 -2.76 -9.79
N GLU A 631 -12.07 -2.59 -9.63
CA GLU A 631 -11.25 -1.84 -10.57
C GLU A 631 -10.84 -2.70 -11.78
N THR A 632 -10.88 -2.12 -12.97
CA THR A 632 -10.40 -2.78 -14.19
C THR A 632 -8.93 -2.47 -14.42
N ILE A 633 -8.10 -3.51 -14.47
CA ILE A 633 -6.68 -3.40 -14.81
C ILE A 633 -6.45 -3.90 -16.24
N VAL A 634 -5.60 -3.18 -16.97
CA VAL A 634 -5.04 -3.64 -18.24
C VAL A 634 -3.82 -4.50 -17.94
N LEU A 635 -3.90 -5.80 -18.19
CA LEU A 635 -2.79 -6.72 -17.95
C LEU A 635 -1.66 -6.54 -18.96
N GLY A 636 -2.00 -6.04 -20.15
CA GLY A 636 -1.10 -5.82 -21.27
C GLY A 636 -1.77 -6.10 -22.61
N GLY A 637 -0.95 -6.11 -23.65
CA GLY A 637 -1.39 -6.40 -25.01
C GLY A 637 -0.24 -6.71 -25.95
N ILE A 638 -0.57 -7.22 -27.14
CA ILE A 638 0.38 -7.50 -28.22
C ILE A 638 -0.05 -6.65 -29.42
N TYR A 639 0.83 -5.78 -29.89
CA TYR A 639 0.66 -5.03 -31.13
C TYR A 639 1.62 -5.58 -32.19
N GLN A 640 1.07 -5.99 -33.32
CA GLN A 640 1.80 -6.47 -34.47
C GLN A 640 1.41 -5.68 -35.71
N GLN A 641 2.41 -5.23 -36.47
CA GLN A 641 2.20 -4.61 -37.77
C GLN A 641 3.12 -5.25 -38.81
N GLN A 642 2.54 -5.66 -39.93
CA GLN A 642 3.24 -6.24 -41.06
C GLN A 642 2.94 -5.44 -42.32
N ILE A 643 4.00 -4.87 -42.91
CA ILE A 643 3.92 -4.14 -44.18
C ILE A 643 4.68 -4.94 -45.23
N VAL A 644 3.96 -5.45 -46.23
CA VAL A 644 4.52 -6.19 -47.37
C VAL A 644 4.30 -5.38 -48.63
N SER A 645 5.40 -4.96 -49.28
CA SER A 645 5.37 -4.32 -50.59
C SER A 645 5.97 -5.24 -51.63
N ASN A 646 5.17 -5.62 -52.63
CA ASN A 646 5.60 -6.43 -53.77
C ASN A 646 5.48 -5.61 -55.06
N VAL A 647 6.54 -5.59 -55.85
CA VAL A 647 6.59 -4.87 -57.13
C VAL A 647 7.08 -5.80 -58.23
N ASN A 648 6.15 -6.22 -59.09
CA ASN A 648 6.47 -6.96 -60.31
C ASN A 648 6.66 -5.95 -61.44
N LYS A 649 7.77 -6.01 -62.18
CA LYS A 649 8.04 -5.02 -63.24
C LYS A 649 8.78 -5.62 -64.42
N VAL A 650 8.62 -4.99 -65.58
CA VAL A 650 9.47 -5.25 -66.75
C VAL A 650 10.87 -4.68 -66.46
N PRO A 651 11.95 -5.47 -66.59
CA PRO A 651 13.31 -4.98 -66.40
C PRO A 651 13.61 -3.77 -67.29
N LEU A 652 14.41 -2.82 -66.81
CA LEU A 652 14.74 -1.54 -67.45
C LEU A 652 13.56 -0.56 -67.55
N LEU A 653 12.44 -0.95 -68.17
CA LEU A 653 11.31 -0.07 -68.46
C LEU A 653 10.48 0.31 -67.22
N GLY A 654 10.39 -0.59 -66.25
CA GLY A 654 9.67 -0.35 -64.98
C GLY A 654 10.34 0.67 -64.04
N ASP A 655 11.61 1.00 -64.28
CA ASP A 655 12.41 1.90 -63.44
C ASP A 655 12.52 3.33 -63.99
N ILE A 656 11.94 3.60 -65.16
CA ILE A 656 11.94 4.94 -65.75
C ILE A 656 11.05 5.87 -64.89
N PRO A 657 11.54 7.05 -64.46
CA PRO A 657 10.73 8.03 -63.74
C PRO A 657 9.47 8.40 -64.51
N TYR A 658 8.35 8.60 -63.81
CA TYR A 658 7.01 8.89 -64.35
C TYR A 658 6.37 7.77 -65.18
N VAL A 659 7.07 7.26 -66.21
CA VAL A 659 6.53 6.31 -67.18
C VAL A 659 6.60 4.87 -66.70
N GLY A 660 7.52 4.53 -65.79
CA GLY A 660 7.73 3.17 -65.29
C GLY A 660 6.51 2.56 -64.57
N VAL A 661 5.55 3.38 -64.15
CA VAL A 661 4.25 2.92 -63.63
C VAL A 661 3.49 2.08 -64.67
N LEU A 662 3.64 2.37 -65.96
CA LEU A 662 3.00 1.63 -67.05
C LEU A 662 3.64 0.25 -67.33
N PHE A 663 4.69 -0.09 -66.59
CA PHE A 663 5.51 -1.29 -66.78
C PHE A 663 5.69 -2.09 -65.49
N ARG A 664 4.88 -1.80 -64.46
CA ARG A 664 4.94 -2.47 -63.16
C ARG A 664 3.55 -2.68 -62.58
N ASN A 665 3.43 -3.72 -61.76
CA ASN A 665 2.34 -3.96 -60.83
C ASN A 665 2.87 -3.77 -59.42
N LYS A 666 2.18 -2.97 -58.62
CA LYS A 666 2.52 -2.73 -57.21
C LYS A 666 1.38 -3.29 -56.35
N ARG A 667 1.75 -4.11 -55.37
CA ARG A 667 0.88 -4.62 -54.31
C ARG A 667 1.46 -4.19 -52.96
N GLU A 668 0.65 -3.55 -52.15
CA GLU A 668 0.98 -3.13 -50.79
C GLU A 668 -0.05 -3.72 -49.83
N LEU A 669 0.42 -4.47 -48.85
CA LEU A 669 -0.40 -5.11 -47.82
C LEU A 669 0.08 -4.57 -46.46
N ASN A 670 -0.83 -3.98 -45.69
CA ASN A 670 -0.59 -3.49 -44.35
C ASN A 670 -1.56 -4.17 -43.39
N GLU A 671 -1.05 -5.10 -42.60
CA GLU A 671 -1.81 -5.85 -41.60
C GLU A 671 -1.43 -5.36 -40.21
N LYS A 672 -2.43 -4.92 -39.45
CA LYS A 672 -2.27 -4.55 -38.05
C LYS A 672 -3.15 -5.45 -37.19
N SER A 673 -2.57 -6.00 -36.14
CA SER A 673 -3.28 -6.80 -35.15
C SER A 673 -2.94 -6.30 -33.76
N GLU A 674 -3.95 -6.04 -32.95
CA GLU A 674 -3.82 -5.60 -31.57
C GLU A 674 -4.64 -6.50 -30.65
N LEU A 675 -4.00 -7.05 -29.62
CA LEU A 675 -4.65 -7.83 -28.56
C LEU A 675 -4.56 -7.02 -27.27
N LEU A 676 -5.68 -6.77 -26.59
CA LEU A 676 -5.73 -6.12 -25.28
C LEU A 676 -6.48 -7.01 -24.29
N ILE A 677 -5.94 -7.14 -23.08
CA ILE A 677 -6.56 -7.93 -22.01
C ILE A 677 -6.84 -7.07 -20.79
N PHE A 678 -8.11 -7.05 -20.41
CA PHE A 678 -8.62 -6.37 -19.22
C PHE A 678 -9.10 -7.40 -18.21
N VAL A 679 -8.88 -7.14 -16.93
CA VAL A 679 -9.42 -7.95 -15.83
C VAL A 679 -9.99 -7.05 -14.75
N THR A 680 -11.16 -7.42 -14.24
CA THR A 680 -11.89 -6.73 -13.17
C THR A 680 -12.26 -7.76 -12.09
N PRO A 681 -11.56 -7.81 -10.95
CA PRO A 681 -11.98 -8.62 -9.82
C PRO A 681 -13.02 -7.89 -8.98
N ARG A 682 -13.98 -8.63 -8.43
CA ARG A 682 -14.99 -8.11 -7.52
C ARG A 682 -15.22 -9.07 -6.37
N ILE A 683 -15.05 -8.61 -5.13
CA ILE A 683 -15.37 -9.38 -3.93
C ILE A 683 -16.89 -9.46 -3.80
N LEU A 684 -17.43 -10.66 -3.67
CA LEU A 684 -18.83 -10.89 -3.41
C LEU A 684 -19.09 -10.80 -1.90
N THR A 685 -19.94 -9.87 -1.48
CA THR A 685 -20.48 -9.78 -0.12
C THR A 685 -21.77 -10.58 -0.04
N GLU A 686 -21.98 -11.34 1.04
CA GLU A 686 -23.20 -12.14 1.26
C GLU A 686 -24.46 -11.26 1.07
N GLY A 687 -25.25 -11.54 0.02
CA GLY A 687 -26.50 -10.83 -0.29
C GLY A 687 -26.65 -10.28 -1.71
N GLN A 688 -25.74 -10.55 -2.66
CA GLN A 688 -25.89 -10.22 -4.09
C GLN A 688 -25.88 -11.44 -5.00
#